data_AF-Q4DWV4-F1
#
_entry.id   AF-Q4DWV4-F1
#
_cell.length_a   1.000
_cell.length_b   1.000
_cell.length_c   1.000
_cell.angle_alpha   90.00
_cell.angle_beta   90.00
_cell.angle_gamma   90.00
#
_symmetry.space_group_name_H-M   'P 1'
#
loop_
_entity.id
_entity.type
_entity.pdbx_description
1 polymer ?
#
loop_
_entity_poly.entity_id
_entity_poly.type
_entity_poly.pdbx_seq_one_letter_code
_entity_poly.pdbx_strand_id
1 'polypeptide(L)'
;MLSRVASVDAPRTHSRRRVTGSSGRRREGRESEPQRPNMPRRVFTSTVLLLFLVWMICCDCGAAAAGGSKTRNTIDPFKGKTSISFANWKEFNEDGGKITSLRVPGLVKMGDDVFAVAEAQCGEKDGAGRCAGIVSKHLDIKGDSMDILMSDMNCFCTQIVDTAENNFGATEVLRPTTVVIEDSVYMLLGNHSLTKSQVEGTNERGLLLVKGTVADEGGNKKKLFWNETYLVKPEPKGESHSLTELIGGGGSGAVMRDGTIVFPMQAKDNDGKSVLLSMRLFKSGNKWELSSYVTGKGCRDPTLVKWEEDKYDGILFMMAHCDGGYYDVYMSTPHGVSWYTLGEPINRVWGNSRDRTGDGVKSGFTTAIIEEKEVMLITAPVYPKENNVKGRLHLWVTDNARVYDVGPISRENDDAAASSLLVKSEGELILLYEKRNGDGPYSLVAMRLTEQLERIKSAVKKWKELDNALGVTTEGLVGFLSSTLDGTAWKDEYLGVNATVTGGVTSTESGVTLKGAEAQWPVGDMGQTVPYYFTNNKFTLSATVTIHEVPKEGSSPIPLIGARLNDKDSTVLFQLSYTSEGNWNLTLHKKDFLVKPSGDVGNWGKNTAIRVTVQKDNDDDWFVYANGRRIYETDEEELEEEEMAQHRNADQFGSHRISHFFFGAGNKEDEEGSHVTVADVLLYNRILYRDDLRSLNARTAPIRHPAAEELDTAVKVTATEEEKQTAAQLTNSLAAATREATTQEDTQPAATPRTATQLTTSLADVEEAPIAQPTDSQSVRVLAGSESSAENVTDGLSPHTAAKNGTSVSETNHSASGGSMSLDDRLALITDAKLILHDLRGDSTAFACVSRALLLLLGLCALVAVL
;
A
#
# COMPACT_ATOMS: atom_id res chain seq x y z
N MET A 1 10.46 44.04 -33.45
CA MET A 1 9.79 44.24 -34.76
C MET A 1 8.29 44.25 -34.49
N LEU A 2 7.63 45.38 -34.76
CA LEU A 2 6.18 45.56 -34.59
C LEU A 2 5.45 44.82 -35.71
N SER A 3 4.61 43.83 -35.37
CA SER A 3 3.62 43.25 -36.27
C SER A 3 2.23 43.55 -35.73
N ARG A 4 1.54 44.43 -36.46
CA ARG A 4 0.14 44.83 -36.30
C ARG A 4 -0.81 43.77 -36.88
N VAL A 5 -2.11 44.00 -36.60
CA VAL A 5 -3.33 43.50 -37.29
C VAL A 5 -3.90 42.25 -36.59
N ALA A 6 -5.14 42.20 -36.10
CA ALA A 6 -6.38 42.80 -36.62
C ALA A 6 -7.31 43.35 -35.52
N SER A 7 -7.79 44.56 -35.75
CA SER A 7 -8.97 45.17 -35.14
C SER A 7 -10.24 44.64 -35.80
N VAL A 8 -11.24 44.28 -35.00
CA VAL A 8 -12.65 44.15 -35.44
C VAL A 8 -13.43 45.28 -34.79
N ASP A 9 -13.66 46.34 -35.57
CA ASP A 9 -14.72 47.36 -35.40
C ASP A 9 -16.10 46.67 -35.51
N ALA A 10 -17.24 47.06 -34.93
CA ALA A 10 -17.74 48.32 -34.36
C ALA A 10 -19.13 48.05 -33.68
N PRO A 11 -19.80 49.06 -33.09
CA PRO A 11 -20.79 48.90 -32.03
C PRO A 11 -22.26 48.98 -32.48
N ARG A 12 -23.18 48.48 -31.64
CA ARG A 12 -24.60 48.88 -31.67
C ARG A 12 -25.02 49.58 -30.39
N THR A 13 -25.23 50.88 -30.57
CA THR A 13 -25.90 51.81 -29.69
C THR A 13 -27.40 51.48 -29.57
N HIS A 14 -27.91 51.33 -28.36
CA HIS A 14 -29.25 51.81 -28.07
C HIS A 14 -29.30 52.63 -26.80
N SER A 15 -29.82 53.83 -27.01
CA SER A 15 -29.67 55.03 -26.23
C SER A 15 -30.92 55.32 -25.42
N ARG A 16 -30.73 56.00 -24.27
CA ARG A 16 -31.71 56.88 -23.58
C ARG A 16 -32.86 56.11 -22.89
N ARG A 17 -33.33 56.47 -21.69
CA ARG A 17 -33.51 57.81 -21.13
C ARG A 17 -33.95 57.71 -19.64
N ARG A 18 -33.39 58.60 -18.83
CA ARG A 18 -33.96 59.29 -17.65
C ARG A 18 -34.59 58.51 -16.49
N VAL A 19 -33.82 58.51 -15.40
CA VAL A 19 -34.16 58.98 -14.05
C VAL A 19 -35.47 59.80 -13.94
N THR A 20 -36.38 59.29 -13.10
CA THR A 20 -37.39 59.97 -12.26
C THR A 20 -37.73 58.93 -11.18
N GLY A 21 -37.34 59.02 -9.90
CA GLY A 21 -37.48 60.14 -8.99
C GLY A 21 -38.92 60.17 -8.42
N SER A 22 -39.19 59.52 -7.28
CA SER A 22 -40.18 60.00 -6.29
C SER A 22 -40.18 59.18 -4.98
N SER A 23 -39.72 59.82 -3.91
CA SER A 23 -40.33 59.90 -2.58
C SER A 23 -41.06 58.69 -1.96
N GLY A 24 -40.40 58.08 -0.97
CA GLY A 24 -40.89 57.90 0.40
C GLY A 24 -42.33 57.47 0.65
N ARG A 25 -42.51 56.29 1.25
CA ARG A 25 -43.51 56.11 2.31
C ARG A 25 -43.12 55.00 3.27
N ARG A 26 -42.74 55.44 4.48
CA ARG A 26 -42.65 54.66 5.71
C ARG A 26 -44.02 54.04 6.00
N ARG A 27 -44.08 52.71 6.19
CA ARG A 27 -45.11 52.05 7.00
C ARG A 27 -44.60 50.69 7.47
N GLU A 28 -44.26 50.66 8.76
CA GLU A 28 -44.21 49.45 9.58
C GLU A 28 -45.58 48.75 9.52
N GLY A 29 -45.57 47.42 9.45
CA GLY A 29 -46.81 46.65 9.45
C GLY A 29 -46.61 45.17 9.16
N ARG A 30 -46.13 44.46 10.18
CA ARG A 30 -46.37 43.03 10.52
C ARG A 30 -46.41 41.98 9.40
N GLU A 31 -45.42 41.10 9.47
CA GLU A 31 -45.54 39.63 9.46
C GLU A 31 -46.85 39.07 8.92
N SER A 32 -46.80 38.59 7.68
CA SER A 32 -47.65 37.50 7.21
C SER A 32 -46.73 36.44 6.64
N GLU A 33 -46.55 35.37 7.42
CA GLU A 33 -45.79 34.20 7.04
C GLU A 33 -46.41 33.56 5.78
N PRO A 34 -45.61 33.25 4.75
CA PRO A 34 -46.12 32.74 3.49
C PRO A 34 -46.75 31.35 3.65
N GLN A 35 -47.96 31.23 3.11
CA GLN A 35 -48.73 29.99 3.05
C GLN A 35 -47.92 28.88 2.37
N ARG A 36 -47.48 27.87 3.14
CA ARG A 36 -46.70 26.74 2.62
C ARG A 36 -47.51 25.97 1.56
N PRO A 37 -46.87 25.53 0.46
CA PRO A 37 -47.56 24.82 -0.61
C PRO A 37 -48.02 23.44 -0.13
N ASN A 38 -49.27 23.10 -0.44
CA ASN A 38 -49.88 21.80 -0.21
C ASN A 38 -49.08 20.69 -0.90
N MET A 39 -48.18 20.05 -0.17
CA MET A 39 -47.55 18.80 -0.62
C MET A 39 -48.59 17.67 -0.54
N PRO A 40 -48.79 16.91 -1.64
CA PRO A 40 -49.75 15.83 -1.67
C PRO A 40 -49.25 14.69 -0.77
N ARG A 41 -50.06 14.36 0.23
CA ARG A 41 -49.89 13.21 1.10
C ARG A 41 -49.93 11.92 0.26
N ARG A 42 -48.81 11.52 -0.32
CA ARG A 42 -48.62 10.14 -0.72
C ARG A 42 -48.47 9.34 0.57
N VAL A 43 -49.52 8.62 0.89
CA VAL A 43 -49.57 7.58 1.90
C VAL A 43 -48.44 6.62 1.58
N PHE A 44 -47.31 6.74 2.29
CA PHE A 44 -46.26 5.73 2.26
C PHE A 44 -46.89 4.43 2.75
N THR A 45 -47.13 3.52 1.81
CA THR A 45 -47.57 2.17 2.09
C THR A 45 -46.51 1.53 2.99
N SER A 46 -46.88 1.39 4.27
CA SER A 46 -46.12 0.86 5.40
C SER A 46 -45.78 -0.65 5.28
N THR A 47 -45.61 -1.16 4.06
CA THR A 47 -45.19 -2.54 3.79
C THR A 47 -43.67 -2.69 3.76
N VAL A 48 -42.92 -1.64 3.38
CA VAL A 48 -41.45 -1.72 3.31
C VAL A 48 -40.80 -1.68 4.71
N LEU A 49 -41.38 -0.92 5.65
CA LEU A 49 -40.87 -0.86 7.03
C LEU A 49 -41.14 -2.15 7.82
N LEU A 50 -42.22 -2.88 7.49
CA LEU A 50 -42.51 -4.17 8.12
C LEU A 50 -41.59 -5.29 7.61
N LEU A 51 -41.19 -5.26 6.32
CA LEU A 51 -40.17 -6.20 5.81
C LEU A 51 -38.79 -5.92 6.41
N PHE A 52 -38.42 -4.65 6.62
CA PHE A 52 -37.17 -4.30 7.29
C PHE A 52 -37.14 -4.70 8.77
N LEU A 53 -38.25 -4.54 9.50
CA LEU A 53 -38.32 -4.96 10.90
C LEU A 53 -38.35 -6.48 11.06
N VAL A 54 -39.03 -7.21 10.17
CA VAL A 54 -39.04 -8.68 10.19
C VAL A 54 -37.67 -9.24 9.82
N TRP A 55 -36.92 -8.59 8.91
CA TRP A 55 -35.55 -9.01 8.62
C TRP A 55 -34.59 -8.71 9.79
N MET A 56 -34.78 -7.59 10.49
CA MET A 56 -33.96 -7.26 11.67
C MET A 56 -34.28 -8.12 12.90
N ILE A 57 -35.53 -8.58 13.09
CA ILE A 57 -35.92 -9.42 14.25
C ILE A 57 -35.66 -10.92 13.99
N CYS A 58 -35.52 -11.36 12.73
CA CYS A 58 -35.13 -12.75 12.44
C CYS A 58 -33.62 -13.02 12.49
N CYS A 59 -32.81 -12.03 12.90
CA CYS A 59 -31.38 -12.20 13.19
C CYS A 59 -31.05 -11.92 14.65
N ASP A 60 -31.94 -12.31 15.57
CA ASP A 60 -31.56 -12.58 16.95
C ASP A 60 -30.54 -13.72 16.97
N CYS A 61 -29.27 -13.33 16.89
CA CYS A 61 -28.10 -14.17 17.13
C CYS A 61 -28.17 -14.68 18.57
N GLY A 62 -28.87 -15.79 18.75
CA GLY A 62 -28.76 -16.62 19.93
C GLY A 62 -27.28 -16.92 20.16
N ALA A 63 -26.77 -16.43 21.29
CA ALA A 63 -25.43 -16.73 21.79
C ALA A 63 -25.33 -18.24 22.07
N ALA A 64 -24.95 -19.01 21.05
CA ALA A 64 -24.67 -20.43 21.18
C ALA A 64 -23.19 -20.60 21.52
N ALA A 65 -22.96 -21.00 22.77
CA ALA A 65 -21.68 -21.30 23.37
C ALA A 65 -20.78 -22.20 22.49
N ALA A 66 -19.48 -21.93 22.58
CA ALA A 66 -18.41 -22.70 21.98
C ALA A 66 -18.54 -24.19 22.30
N GLY A 67 -19.00 -24.96 21.31
CA GLY A 67 -19.16 -26.40 21.41
C GLY A 67 -18.68 -27.07 20.14
N GLY A 68 -17.47 -27.62 20.20
CA GLY A 68 -17.01 -28.76 19.41
C GLY A 68 -16.92 -28.56 17.90
N SER A 69 -15.69 -28.58 17.39
CA SER A 69 -15.30 -28.72 15.98
C SER A 69 -16.34 -29.44 15.11
N LYS A 70 -17.20 -28.67 14.43
CA LYS A 70 -17.87 -29.19 13.24
C LYS A 70 -16.77 -29.40 12.22
N THR A 71 -16.49 -30.67 11.93
CA THR A 71 -15.69 -31.13 10.79
C THR A 71 -15.93 -30.19 9.62
N ARG A 72 -14.91 -29.39 9.29
CA ARG A 72 -15.02 -28.31 8.30
C ARG A 72 -15.15 -28.99 6.93
N ASN A 73 -16.38 -29.26 6.52
CA ASN A 73 -16.80 -29.95 5.28
C ASN A 73 -15.69 -30.00 4.20
N THR A 74 -15.13 -31.20 4.01
CA THR A 74 -14.02 -31.52 3.11
C THR A 74 -14.32 -31.09 1.67
N ILE A 75 -13.55 -30.12 1.16
CA ILE A 75 -13.48 -29.85 -0.28
C ILE A 75 -12.52 -30.87 -0.90
N ASP A 76 -12.92 -31.50 -2.00
CA ASP A 76 -12.06 -32.40 -2.76
C ASP A 76 -11.56 -31.67 -4.03
N PRO A 77 -10.29 -31.25 -4.09
CA PRO A 77 -9.72 -30.54 -5.24
C PRO A 77 -9.74 -31.35 -6.54
N PHE A 78 -9.85 -32.68 -6.44
CA PHE A 78 -9.86 -33.62 -7.57
C PHE A 78 -11.26 -33.96 -8.07
N LYS A 79 -12.31 -33.47 -7.41
CA LYS A 79 -13.68 -33.77 -7.80
C LYS A 79 -13.94 -33.39 -9.26
N GLY A 80 -14.28 -34.40 -10.08
CA GLY A 80 -14.56 -34.22 -11.51
C GLY A 80 -13.32 -34.14 -12.41
N LYS A 81 -12.13 -34.51 -11.91
CA LYS A 81 -10.87 -34.48 -12.67
C LYS A 81 -10.42 -35.87 -13.11
N THR A 82 -9.68 -35.90 -14.21
CA THR A 82 -9.10 -37.13 -14.76
C THR A 82 -7.78 -37.43 -14.06
N SER A 83 -7.73 -38.55 -13.36
CA SER A 83 -6.51 -39.05 -12.75
C SER A 83 -5.50 -39.46 -13.84
N ILE A 84 -4.23 -39.15 -13.61
CA ILE A 84 -3.13 -39.55 -14.47
C ILE A 84 -2.46 -40.77 -13.82
N SER A 85 -2.84 -41.97 -14.25
CA SER A 85 -2.40 -43.24 -13.63
C SER A 85 -0.90 -43.53 -13.80
N PHE A 86 -0.21 -42.80 -14.68
CA PHE A 86 1.19 -43.03 -15.03
C PHE A 86 2.14 -41.95 -14.51
N ALA A 87 1.66 -40.98 -13.72
CA ALA A 87 2.51 -40.04 -12.98
C ALA A 87 3.24 -40.81 -11.86
N ASN A 88 4.19 -41.64 -12.26
CA ASN A 88 5.05 -42.39 -11.36
C ASN A 88 6.06 -41.40 -10.81
N TRP A 89 5.71 -40.74 -9.71
CA TRP A 89 6.65 -40.00 -8.90
C TRP A 89 7.71 -40.97 -8.42
N LYS A 90 8.90 -40.88 -9.01
CA LYS A 90 10.07 -41.65 -8.58
C LYS A 90 10.98 -40.74 -7.80
N GLU A 91 11.50 -41.27 -6.70
CA GLU A 91 12.64 -40.68 -6.01
C GLU A 91 13.81 -40.61 -6.99
N PHE A 92 14.49 -39.48 -7.00
CA PHE A 92 15.65 -39.26 -7.84
C PHE A 92 16.83 -40.12 -7.35
N ASN A 93 17.27 -41.08 -8.18
CA ASN A 93 18.45 -41.89 -7.88
C ASN A 93 19.72 -41.15 -8.30
N GLU A 94 20.57 -40.77 -7.33
CA GLU A 94 21.86 -40.09 -7.57
C GLU A 94 22.89 -40.93 -8.34
N ASP A 95 22.66 -42.24 -8.48
CA ASP A 95 23.60 -43.16 -9.11
C ASP A 95 24.00 -42.74 -10.55
N GLY A 96 23.15 -41.97 -11.25
CA GLY A 96 23.43 -41.42 -12.59
C GLY A 96 23.31 -39.90 -12.76
N GLY A 97 22.78 -39.17 -11.77
CA GLY A 97 22.48 -37.75 -11.90
C GLY A 97 22.66 -36.95 -10.61
N LYS A 98 22.61 -35.63 -10.71
CA LYS A 98 22.67 -34.73 -9.54
C LYS A 98 21.66 -33.60 -9.67
N ILE A 99 21.20 -33.09 -8.53
CA ILE A 99 20.49 -31.81 -8.48
C ILE A 99 21.52 -30.72 -8.77
N THR A 100 21.22 -29.87 -9.74
CA THR A 100 22.11 -28.82 -10.24
C THR A 100 21.70 -27.44 -9.82
N SER A 101 20.43 -27.17 -9.53
CA SER A 101 19.95 -25.87 -9.06
C SER A 101 18.62 -26.02 -8.33
N LEU A 102 18.36 -25.17 -7.33
CA LEU A 102 17.08 -25.07 -6.63
C LEU A 102 16.45 -23.69 -6.85
N ARG A 103 15.17 -23.65 -7.21
CA ARG A 103 14.46 -22.43 -7.63
C ARG A 103 13.05 -22.36 -7.05
N VAL A 104 12.44 -21.17 -7.09
CA VAL A 104 11.02 -20.94 -6.75
C VAL A 104 10.68 -21.49 -5.35
N PRO A 105 11.27 -20.91 -4.29
CA PRO A 105 11.07 -21.39 -2.92
C PRO A 105 9.62 -21.24 -2.47
N GLY A 106 9.11 -22.27 -1.79
CA GLY A 106 7.84 -22.27 -1.08
C GLY A 106 7.98 -22.93 0.29
N LEU A 107 7.14 -22.52 1.23
CA LEU A 107 7.10 -23.06 2.59
C LEU A 107 5.71 -23.64 2.87
N VAL A 108 5.69 -24.85 3.44
CA VAL A 108 4.46 -25.57 3.77
C VAL A 108 4.48 -25.98 5.23
N LYS A 109 3.44 -25.61 5.98
CA LYS A 109 3.24 -26.03 7.38
C LYS A 109 2.25 -27.19 7.45
N MET A 110 2.66 -28.31 8.05
CA MET A 110 1.84 -29.49 8.30
C MET A 110 1.86 -29.80 9.80
N GLY A 111 0.80 -29.44 10.52
CA GLY A 111 0.84 -29.46 11.98
C GLY A 111 1.94 -28.52 12.50
N ASP A 112 2.87 -29.04 13.30
CA ASP A 112 4.02 -28.28 13.79
C ASP A 112 5.26 -28.38 12.88
N ASP A 113 5.21 -29.23 11.86
CA ASP A 113 6.30 -29.42 10.91
C ASP A 113 6.26 -28.40 9.78
N VAL A 114 7.44 -27.98 9.33
CA VAL A 114 7.58 -27.09 8.18
C VAL A 114 8.47 -27.74 7.14
N PHE A 115 8.05 -27.65 5.88
CA PHE A 115 8.77 -28.17 4.73
C PHE A 115 9.10 -27.05 3.77
N ALA A 116 10.34 -27.03 3.27
CA ALA A 116 10.69 -26.31 2.06
C ALA A 116 10.25 -27.13 0.85
N VAL A 117 9.60 -26.50 -0.12
CA VAL A 117 9.25 -27.07 -1.42
C VAL A 117 9.82 -26.16 -2.50
N ALA A 118 10.51 -26.73 -3.48
CA ALA A 118 11.18 -25.97 -4.52
C ALA A 118 11.25 -26.74 -5.84
N GLU A 119 11.37 -26.00 -6.93
CA GLU A 119 11.73 -26.55 -8.22
C GLU A 119 13.21 -26.93 -8.22
N ALA A 120 13.52 -28.13 -8.69
CA ALA A 120 14.87 -28.64 -8.82
C ALA A 120 15.20 -28.87 -10.29
N GLN A 121 16.33 -28.33 -10.73
CA GLN A 121 16.89 -28.66 -12.04
C GLN A 121 17.88 -29.80 -11.86
N CYS A 122 17.58 -30.95 -12.44
CA CYS A 122 18.42 -32.14 -12.38
C CYS A 122 19.20 -32.32 -13.68
N GLY A 123 20.44 -32.77 -13.58
CA GLY A 123 21.30 -33.08 -14.71
C GLY A 123 21.88 -34.48 -14.59
N GLU A 124 21.95 -35.19 -15.71
CA GLU A 124 22.72 -36.43 -15.81
C GLU A 124 24.23 -36.14 -15.71
N LYS A 125 25.01 -37.08 -15.16
CA LYS A 125 26.47 -36.93 -15.02
C LYS A 125 27.17 -36.67 -16.36
N ASP A 126 26.65 -37.25 -17.44
CA ASP A 126 27.21 -37.14 -18.79
C ASP A 126 26.77 -35.88 -19.53
N GLY A 127 25.94 -35.03 -18.89
CA GLY A 127 25.46 -33.76 -19.44
C GLY A 127 24.39 -33.90 -20.54
N ALA A 128 23.96 -35.12 -20.86
CA ALA A 128 23.06 -35.42 -21.99
C ALA A 128 21.59 -35.04 -21.71
N GLY A 129 21.13 -35.09 -20.44
CA GLY A 129 19.76 -34.77 -20.06
C GLY A 129 19.66 -33.72 -18.95
N ARG A 130 18.83 -32.70 -19.15
CA ARG A 130 18.30 -31.82 -18.10
C ARG A 130 16.82 -32.14 -17.90
N CYS A 131 16.39 -32.29 -16.65
CA CYS A 131 14.98 -32.48 -16.30
C CYS A 131 14.60 -31.62 -15.09
N ALA A 132 13.33 -31.23 -15.00
CA ALA A 132 12.79 -30.58 -13.82
C ALA A 132 12.22 -31.62 -12.85
N GLY A 133 12.39 -31.37 -11.56
CA GLY A 133 11.78 -32.14 -10.47
C GLY A 133 11.34 -31.22 -9.35
N ILE A 134 10.71 -31.81 -8.33
CA ILE A 134 10.33 -31.11 -7.11
C ILE A 134 11.14 -31.67 -5.95
N VAL A 135 11.82 -30.78 -5.23
CA VAL A 135 12.50 -31.10 -3.98
C VAL A 135 11.60 -30.70 -2.82
N SER A 136 11.49 -31.59 -1.84
CA SER A 136 10.96 -31.27 -0.52
C SER A 136 11.98 -31.58 0.58
N LYS A 137 12.03 -30.75 1.62
CA LYS A 137 12.91 -30.94 2.77
C LYS A 137 12.21 -30.50 4.05
N HIS A 138 12.19 -31.37 5.06
CA HIS A 138 11.77 -31.01 6.41
C HIS A 138 12.78 -30.03 7.04
N LEU A 139 12.28 -28.94 7.62
CA LEU A 139 13.10 -27.88 8.19
C LEU A 139 13.19 -28.04 9.72
N ASP A 140 14.35 -28.50 10.19
CA ASP A 140 14.75 -28.51 11.60
C ASP A 140 15.91 -27.52 11.80
N ILE A 141 15.59 -26.22 11.81
CA ILE A 141 16.57 -25.14 11.91
C ILE A 141 17.03 -25.05 13.38
N LYS A 142 18.23 -25.55 13.71
CA LYS A 142 18.73 -25.53 15.10
C LYS A 142 19.28 -24.18 15.58
N GLY A 143 19.71 -23.32 14.65
CA GLY A 143 20.19 -21.96 14.92
C GLY A 143 19.38 -20.92 14.16
N ASP A 144 20.04 -19.84 13.73
CA ASP A 144 19.37 -18.74 13.03
C ASP A 144 19.23 -18.99 11.52
N SER A 145 20.12 -19.81 10.93
CA SER A 145 20.09 -20.12 9.50
C SER A 145 20.51 -21.56 9.20
N MET A 146 20.06 -22.07 8.05
CA MET A 146 20.39 -23.38 7.50
C MET A 146 20.49 -23.28 5.97
N ASP A 147 21.66 -23.59 5.41
CA ASP A 147 21.80 -23.78 3.97
C ASP A 147 21.17 -25.10 3.54
N ILE A 148 20.45 -25.09 2.42
CA ILE A 148 19.90 -26.30 1.79
C ILE A 148 20.80 -26.64 0.61
N LEU A 149 21.63 -27.66 0.81
CA LEU A 149 22.59 -28.11 -0.19
C LEU A 149 21.92 -29.09 -1.15
N MET A 150 22.36 -29.05 -2.41
CA MET A 150 21.88 -29.95 -3.45
C MET A 150 22.23 -31.43 -3.20
N SER A 151 23.25 -31.68 -2.37
CA SER A 151 23.71 -33.01 -1.95
C SER A 151 23.19 -33.42 -0.57
N ASP A 152 22.26 -32.65 0.02
CA ASP A 152 21.68 -33.03 1.31
C ASP A 152 20.88 -34.32 1.14
N MET A 153 21.30 -35.39 1.81
CA MET A 153 20.62 -36.70 1.78
C MET A 153 19.15 -36.65 2.26
N ASN A 154 18.72 -35.54 2.85
CA ASN A 154 17.36 -35.31 3.32
C ASN A 154 16.51 -34.51 2.31
N CYS A 155 17.08 -34.06 1.19
CA CYS A 155 16.32 -33.47 0.10
C CYS A 155 15.66 -34.59 -0.70
N PHE A 156 14.34 -34.68 -0.62
CA PHE A 156 13.57 -35.66 -1.36
C PHE A 156 13.18 -35.08 -2.71
N CYS A 157 13.94 -35.42 -3.75
CA CYS A 157 13.64 -35.00 -5.12
C CYS A 157 12.77 -36.06 -5.79
N THR A 158 11.68 -35.60 -6.40
CA THR A 158 10.74 -36.46 -7.11
C THR A 158 10.50 -35.91 -8.50
N GLN A 159 10.40 -36.81 -9.48
CA GLN A 159 10.26 -36.45 -10.89
C GLN A 159 9.01 -37.07 -11.49
N ILE A 160 8.42 -36.34 -12.43
CA ILE A 160 7.36 -36.85 -13.30
C ILE A 160 8.07 -37.60 -14.44
N VAL A 161 7.95 -38.92 -14.45
CA VAL A 161 8.60 -39.76 -15.48
C VAL A 161 7.68 -39.86 -16.69
N ASP A 162 8.17 -39.40 -17.84
CA ASP A 162 7.50 -39.61 -19.13
C ASP A 162 7.42 -41.09 -19.48
N THR A 163 6.27 -41.52 -19.99
CA THR A 163 6.09 -42.84 -20.61
C THR A 163 6.03 -42.67 -22.12
N ALA A 164 6.41 -43.69 -22.89
CA ALA A 164 6.37 -43.62 -24.36
C ALA A 164 4.99 -43.24 -24.93
N GLU A 165 3.91 -43.56 -24.21
CA GLU A 165 2.53 -43.21 -24.55
C GLU A 165 2.16 -41.77 -24.18
N ASN A 166 2.88 -41.16 -23.22
CA ASN A 166 2.61 -39.83 -22.69
C ASN A 166 3.92 -39.08 -22.48
N ASN A 167 4.52 -38.63 -23.59
CA ASN A 167 5.64 -37.71 -23.56
C ASN A 167 5.12 -36.32 -23.18
N PHE A 168 5.11 -35.99 -21.88
CA PHE A 168 4.96 -34.58 -21.47
C PHE A 168 6.15 -33.73 -21.95
N GLY A 169 7.19 -34.37 -22.48
CA GLY A 169 8.43 -33.71 -22.89
C GLY A 169 9.22 -33.36 -21.65
N ALA A 170 10.50 -33.02 -21.82
CA ALA A 170 11.25 -32.42 -20.72
C ALA A 170 10.49 -31.18 -20.23
N THR A 171 9.80 -31.30 -19.11
CA THR A 171 9.15 -30.16 -18.45
C THR A 171 10.25 -29.23 -17.97
N GLU A 172 10.21 -27.97 -18.36
CA GLU A 172 11.29 -27.01 -18.09
C GLU A 172 10.91 -25.98 -17.02
N VAL A 173 9.62 -25.71 -16.82
CA VAL A 173 9.12 -24.74 -15.83
C VAL A 173 7.93 -25.34 -15.07
N LEU A 174 8.11 -25.55 -13.76
CA LEU A 174 7.12 -26.19 -12.89
C LEU A 174 6.39 -25.18 -12.01
N ARG A 175 7.11 -24.25 -11.38
CA ARG A 175 6.57 -23.25 -10.43
C ARG A 175 5.62 -23.84 -9.37
N PRO A 176 6.14 -24.69 -8.46
CA PRO A 176 5.32 -25.32 -7.42
C PRO A 176 4.58 -24.29 -6.59
N THR A 177 3.25 -24.36 -6.60
CA THR A 177 2.37 -23.49 -5.82
C THR A 177 1.52 -24.36 -4.90
N THR A 178 1.71 -24.24 -3.59
CA THR A 178 1.16 -25.18 -2.60
C THR A 178 -0.01 -24.60 -1.80
N VAL A 179 -0.95 -25.45 -1.41
CA VAL A 179 -1.97 -25.16 -0.38
C VAL A 179 -2.08 -26.35 0.57
N VAL A 180 -2.42 -26.09 1.83
CA VAL A 180 -2.69 -27.14 2.82
C VAL A 180 -4.18 -27.22 3.06
N ILE A 181 -4.72 -28.43 2.96
CA ILE A 181 -6.14 -28.72 3.20
C ILE A 181 -6.19 -29.94 4.09
N GLU A 182 -6.76 -29.77 5.28
CA GLU A 182 -6.77 -30.82 6.32
C GLU A 182 -5.34 -31.34 6.56
N ASP A 183 -5.10 -32.64 6.37
CA ASP A 183 -3.81 -33.31 6.59
C ASP A 183 -3.05 -33.59 5.29
N SER A 184 -3.40 -32.90 4.19
CA SER A 184 -2.76 -33.07 2.88
C SER A 184 -2.26 -31.75 2.30
N VAL A 185 -1.16 -31.85 1.56
CA VAL A 185 -0.62 -30.75 0.75
C VAL A 185 -1.10 -30.95 -0.69
N TYR A 186 -1.63 -29.90 -1.31
CA TYR A 186 -1.92 -29.88 -2.73
C TYR A 186 -0.97 -28.91 -3.42
N MET A 187 -0.44 -29.29 -4.57
CA MET A 187 0.54 -28.51 -5.31
C MET A 187 0.12 -28.38 -6.78
N LEU A 188 0.00 -27.15 -7.24
CA LEU A 188 -0.19 -26.81 -8.64
C LEU A 188 1.17 -26.70 -9.33
N LEU A 189 1.29 -27.36 -10.48
CA LEU A 189 2.47 -27.33 -11.35
C LEU A 189 2.07 -26.92 -12.77
N GLY A 190 2.88 -26.05 -13.37
CA GLY A 190 2.87 -25.83 -14.81
C GLY A 190 3.59 -26.96 -15.54
N ASN A 191 3.12 -27.30 -16.73
CA ASN A 191 3.81 -28.23 -17.61
C ASN A 191 4.14 -27.55 -18.94
N HIS A 192 5.24 -26.78 -18.95
CA HIS A 192 5.75 -26.08 -20.13
C HIS A 192 7.14 -26.59 -20.51
N SER A 193 7.34 -26.82 -21.81
CA SER A 193 8.66 -27.07 -22.44
C SER A 193 9.06 -25.82 -23.22
N LEU A 194 10.30 -25.34 -23.07
CA LEU A 194 10.82 -24.18 -23.81
C LEU A 194 11.18 -24.56 -25.25
N THR A 195 11.49 -25.83 -25.49
CA THR A 195 12.04 -26.34 -26.76
C THR A 195 11.00 -26.72 -27.81
N LYS A 196 9.73 -26.96 -27.45
CA LYS A 196 8.67 -27.34 -28.40
C LYS A 196 7.82 -26.13 -28.82
N SER A 197 7.74 -25.89 -30.14
CA SER A 197 6.79 -24.95 -30.75
C SER A 197 5.35 -25.36 -30.41
N GLN A 198 4.48 -24.38 -30.16
CA GLN A 198 3.05 -24.61 -30.00
C GLN A 198 2.51 -25.22 -31.32
N VAL A 199 1.93 -26.41 -31.23
CA VAL A 199 1.17 -26.99 -32.34
C VAL A 199 -0.29 -26.75 -31.99
N GLU A 200 -0.95 -25.96 -32.82
CA GLU A 200 -2.36 -25.59 -32.70
C GLU A 200 -3.21 -26.87 -32.57
N GLY A 201 -3.82 -27.08 -31.40
CA GLY A 201 -4.79 -28.14 -31.16
C GLY A 201 -4.31 -29.49 -30.60
N THR A 202 -3.00 -29.79 -30.47
CA THR A 202 -2.57 -31.15 -30.02
C THR A 202 -1.49 -31.22 -28.94
N ASN A 203 -0.78 -30.14 -28.64
CA ASN A 203 0.21 -30.14 -27.54
C ASN A 203 -0.45 -29.55 -26.29
N GLU A 204 -1.19 -30.38 -25.54
CA GLU A 204 -1.87 -30.00 -24.30
C GLU A 204 -0.86 -29.57 -23.21
N ARG A 205 -0.37 -28.32 -23.30
CA ARG A 205 0.28 -27.62 -22.18
C ARG A 205 -0.75 -27.60 -21.04
N GLY A 206 -0.49 -28.34 -19.98
CA GLY A 206 -1.47 -28.61 -18.92
C GLY A 206 -1.02 -28.08 -17.56
N LEU A 207 -1.99 -27.78 -16.70
CA LEU A 207 -1.75 -27.63 -15.28
C LEU A 207 -1.95 -28.98 -14.60
N LEU A 208 -0.99 -29.38 -13.76
CA LEU A 208 -1.08 -30.59 -12.95
C LEU A 208 -1.39 -30.20 -11.52
N LEU A 209 -2.36 -30.88 -10.91
CA LEU A 209 -2.62 -30.79 -9.48
C LEU A 209 -2.19 -32.09 -8.83
N VAL A 210 -1.31 -31.97 -7.85
CA VAL A 210 -0.65 -33.08 -7.17
C VAL A 210 -1.05 -33.05 -5.71
N LYS A 211 -1.26 -34.22 -5.11
CA LYS A 211 -1.46 -34.36 -3.66
C LYS A 211 -0.24 -34.99 -3.02
N GLY A 212 0.09 -34.49 -1.85
CA GLY A 212 1.19 -34.96 -1.04
C GLY A 212 0.77 -35.20 0.40
N THR A 213 1.42 -36.18 1.02
CA THR A 213 1.20 -36.61 2.40
C THR A 213 2.54 -36.71 3.12
N VAL A 214 2.56 -36.28 4.37
CA VAL A 214 3.75 -36.42 5.22
C VAL A 214 3.81 -37.85 5.74
N ALA A 215 4.97 -38.49 5.63
CA ALA A 215 5.26 -39.73 6.33
C ALA A 215 6.44 -39.54 7.29
N ASP A 216 6.33 -40.16 8.46
CA ASP A 216 7.37 -40.20 9.47
C ASP A 216 8.14 -41.52 9.30
N GLU A 217 9.40 -41.44 8.83
CA GLU A 217 10.27 -42.60 8.72
C GLU A 217 11.03 -42.91 10.02
N GLY A 218 10.73 -42.19 11.11
CA GLY A 218 11.41 -42.31 12.40
C GLY A 218 12.66 -41.41 12.52
N GLY A 219 12.88 -40.89 13.73
CA GLY A 219 13.91 -39.88 14.02
C GLY A 219 13.48 -38.48 13.57
N ASN A 220 14.44 -37.61 13.20
CA ASN A 220 14.16 -36.27 12.63
C ASN A 220 13.97 -36.32 11.11
N LYS A 221 13.51 -37.45 10.55
CA LYS A 221 13.40 -37.68 9.11
C LYS A 221 11.93 -37.83 8.71
N LYS A 222 11.26 -36.68 8.60
CA LYS A 222 9.93 -36.61 7.98
C LYS A 222 10.08 -36.28 6.51
N LYS A 223 9.27 -36.91 5.68
CA LYS A 223 9.30 -36.74 4.22
C LYS A 223 7.91 -36.40 3.70
N LEU A 224 7.88 -35.55 2.67
CA LEU A 224 6.67 -35.23 1.93
C LEU A 224 6.63 -36.08 0.66
N PHE A 225 5.71 -37.03 0.60
CA PHE A 225 5.54 -37.92 -0.54
C PHE A 225 4.41 -37.43 -1.44
N TRP A 226 4.63 -37.44 -2.76
CA TRP A 226 3.61 -37.13 -3.77
C TRP A 226 3.01 -38.43 -4.31
N ASN A 227 1.68 -38.58 -4.23
CA ASN A 227 1.01 -39.86 -4.46
C ASN A 227 0.00 -39.84 -5.62
N GLU A 228 -0.74 -38.75 -5.78
CA GLU A 228 -1.83 -38.62 -6.75
C GLU A 228 -1.58 -37.42 -7.64
N THR A 229 -1.87 -37.54 -8.94
CA THR A 229 -1.72 -36.44 -9.92
C THR A 229 -2.89 -36.42 -10.89
N TYR A 230 -3.42 -35.22 -11.10
CA TYR A 230 -4.59 -34.97 -11.93
C TYR A 230 -4.34 -33.84 -12.91
N LEU A 231 -4.89 -33.97 -14.11
CA LEU A 231 -4.90 -32.89 -15.09
C LEU A 231 -5.99 -31.86 -14.71
N VAL A 232 -5.62 -30.59 -14.65
CA VAL A 232 -6.54 -29.48 -14.40
C VAL A 232 -6.63 -28.60 -15.64
N LYS A 233 -7.82 -28.56 -16.23
CA LYS A 233 -8.22 -27.56 -17.22
C LYS A 233 -9.19 -26.59 -16.53
N PRO A 234 -8.77 -25.36 -16.20
CA PRO A 234 -9.68 -24.36 -15.64
C PRO A 234 -10.59 -23.79 -16.74
N GLU A 235 -11.82 -23.49 -16.39
CA GLU A 235 -12.80 -22.86 -17.28
C GLU A 235 -12.46 -21.36 -17.38
N PRO A 236 -12.14 -20.84 -18.58
CA PRO A 236 -11.95 -19.41 -18.78
C PRO A 236 -13.26 -18.65 -18.57
N LYS A 237 -13.15 -17.43 -18.06
CA LYS A 237 -14.21 -16.44 -17.86
C LYS A 237 -13.74 -15.07 -18.37
N GLY A 238 -14.63 -14.33 -19.02
CA GLY A 238 -14.36 -12.94 -19.45
C GLY A 238 -13.09 -12.82 -20.29
N GLU A 239 -12.15 -11.97 -19.85
CA GLU A 239 -10.88 -11.71 -20.54
C GLU A 239 -9.98 -12.96 -20.66
N SER A 240 -10.14 -13.90 -19.73
CA SER A 240 -9.27 -15.09 -19.68
C SER A 240 -9.44 -16.07 -20.85
N HIS A 241 -10.47 -15.89 -21.70
CA HIS A 241 -10.65 -16.68 -22.92
C HIS A 241 -9.51 -16.54 -23.93
N SER A 242 -8.81 -15.40 -23.93
CA SER A 242 -7.77 -15.08 -24.90
C SER A 242 -6.34 -15.37 -24.41
N LEU A 243 -6.20 -15.81 -23.16
CA LEU A 243 -4.90 -15.94 -22.52
C LEU A 243 -4.15 -17.20 -22.94
N THR A 244 -2.83 -17.09 -22.98
CA THR A 244 -1.91 -18.19 -23.28
C THR A 244 -0.87 -18.36 -22.18
N GLU A 245 -0.11 -19.47 -22.20
CA GLU A 245 0.99 -19.71 -21.26
C GLU A 245 0.60 -19.65 -19.76
N LEU A 246 -0.57 -20.17 -19.42
CA LEU A 246 -1.06 -20.19 -18.04
C LEU A 246 -0.14 -21.02 -17.13
N ILE A 247 0.33 -20.39 -16.04
CA ILE A 247 1.20 -20.98 -15.00
C ILE A 247 0.83 -20.45 -13.61
N GLY A 248 1.19 -21.20 -12.57
CA GLY A 248 1.11 -20.70 -11.19
C GLY A 248 2.17 -19.64 -10.88
N GLY A 249 1.91 -18.82 -9.86
CA GLY A 249 2.90 -17.86 -9.35
C GLY A 249 4.07 -18.50 -8.58
N GLY A 250 3.93 -19.78 -8.19
CA GLY A 250 4.82 -20.47 -7.26
C GLY A 250 4.52 -20.11 -5.80
N GLY A 251 5.17 -20.76 -4.85
CA GLY A 251 5.01 -20.44 -3.41
C GLY A 251 3.68 -20.95 -2.88
N SER A 252 2.79 -20.08 -2.40
CA SER A 252 1.56 -20.48 -1.72
C SER A 252 0.29 -19.95 -2.39
N GLY A 253 -0.76 -20.78 -2.42
CA GLY A 253 -2.13 -20.35 -2.65
C GLY A 253 -2.86 -20.04 -1.34
N ALA A 254 -4.16 -19.84 -1.41
CA ALA A 254 -5.01 -19.53 -0.26
C ALA A 254 -6.24 -20.45 -0.18
N VAL A 255 -6.65 -20.76 1.06
CA VAL A 255 -7.94 -21.38 1.36
C VAL A 255 -8.78 -20.36 2.12
N MET A 256 -9.89 -19.96 1.50
CA MET A 256 -10.83 -18.96 2.00
C MET A 256 -11.69 -19.53 3.13
N ARG A 257 -12.38 -18.65 3.89
CA ARG A 257 -13.17 -19.04 5.07
C ARG A 257 -14.27 -20.05 4.70
N ASP A 258 -14.91 -19.87 3.55
CA ASP A 258 -15.95 -20.72 2.98
C ASP A 258 -15.44 -22.08 2.46
N GLY A 259 -14.12 -22.27 2.37
CA GLY A 259 -13.44 -23.46 1.83
C GLY A 259 -13.01 -23.33 0.37
N THR A 260 -13.26 -22.19 -0.29
CA THR A 260 -12.80 -21.94 -1.66
C THR A 260 -11.27 -21.93 -1.71
N ILE A 261 -10.70 -22.65 -2.68
CA ILE A 261 -9.26 -22.70 -2.93
C ILE A 261 -8.93 -21.70 -4.02
N VAL A 262 -7.86 -20.94 -3.84
CA VAL A 262 -7.40 -19.94 -4.82
C VAL A 262 -5.89 -20.04 -5.01
N PHE A 263 -5.45 -20.10 -6.26
CA PHE A 263 -4.05 -20.03 -6.65
C PHE A 263 -3.76 -18.70 -7.38
N PRO A 264 -2.65 -18.01 -7.08
CA PRO A 264 -2.16 -16.94 -7.93
C PRO A 264 -1.64 -17.50 -9.24
N MET A 265 -2.00 -16.87 -10.34
CA MET A 265 -1.69 -17.32 -11.69
C MET A 265 -1.08 -16.19 -12.51
N GLN A 266 -0.31 -16.57 -13.50
CA GLN A 266 0.23 -15.69 -14.52
C GLN A 266 -0.09 -16.27 -15.90
N ALA A 267 -0.31 -15.41 -16.88
CA ALA A 267 -0.51 -15.78 -18.28
C ALA A 267 0.06 -14.70 -19.20
N LYS A 268 -0.05 -14.90 -20.52
CA LYS A 268 0.21 -13.88 -21.54
C LYS A 268 -1.09 -13.45 -22.21
N ASP A 269 -1.23 -12.15 -22.41
CA ASP A 269 -2.29 -11.55 -23.22
C ASP A 269 -2.00 -11.64 -24.74
N ASN A 270 -2.89 -11.07 -25.56
CA ASN A 270 -2.75 -11.06 -27.02
C ASN A 270 -1.53 -10.26 -27.51
N ASP A 271 -1.01 -9.33 -26.71
CA ASP A 271 0.19 -8.56 -27.01
C ASP A 271 1.48 -9.32 -26.60
N GLY A 272 1.33 -10.53 -26.05
CA GLY A 272 2.42 -11.32 -25.49
C GLY A 272 2.97 -10.77 -24.17
N LYS A 273 2.27 -9.82 -23.54
CA LYS A 273 2.63 -9.24 -22.25
C LYS A 273 2.12 -10.14 -21.13
N SER A 274 2.91 -10.20 -20.06
CA SER A 274 2.52 -10.93 -18.84
C SER A 274 1.36 -10.23 -18.16
N VAL A 275 0.39 -11.00 -17.70
CA VAL A 275 -0.75 -10.55 -16.91
C VAL A 275 -1.00 -11.50 -15.74
N LEU A 276 -1.64 -10.97 -14.70
CA LEU A 276 -1.91 -11.65 -13.44
C LEU A 276 -3.40 -11.96 -13.32
N LEU A 277 -3.69 -13.13 -12.74
CA LEU A 277 -5.05 -13.61 -12.51
C LEU A 277 -5.08 -14.64 -11.39
N SER A 278 -6.26 -15.16 -11.07
CA SER A 278 -6.42 -16.27 -10.13
C SER A 278 -7.10 -17.47 -10.78
N MET A 279 -6.78 -18.67 -10.27
CA MET A 279 -7.52 -19.89 -10.54
C MET A 279 -8.15 -20.37 -9.23
N ARG A 280 -9.43 -20.71 -9.25
CA ARG A 280 -10.19 -21.03 -8.03
C ARG A 280 -11.07 -22.26 -8.16
N LEU A 281 -11.35 -22.88 -7.03
CA LEU A 281 -12.36 -23.93 -6.89
C LEU A 281 -13.28 -23.58 -5.73
N PHE A 282 -14.54 -23.28 -6.05
CA PHE A 282 -15.58 -23.09 -5.05
C PHE A 282 -15.93 -24.41 -4.37
N LYS A 283 -16.28 -24.35 -3.08
CA LYS A 283 -16.69 -25.52 -2.30
C LYS A 283 -17.86 -26.31 -2.89
N SER A 284 -18.84 -25.64 -3.50
CA SER A 284 -20.00 -26.27 -4.14
C SER A 284 -19.70 -26.77 -5.56
N GLY A 285 -18.59 -26.33 -6.16
CA GLY A 285 -18.22 -26.62 -7.53
C GLY A 285 -17.44 -27.93 -7.67
N ASN A 286 -17.35 -28.38 -8.91
CA ASN A 286 -16.41 -29.41 -9.38
C ASN A 286 -15.55 -28.91 -10.56
N LYS A 287 -15.62 -27.60 -10.82
CA LYS A 287 -14.92 -26.94 -11.91
C LYS A 287 -14.01 -25.87 -11.34
N TRP A 288 -12.78 -25.89 -11.83
CA TRP A 288 -11.85 -24.80 -11.58
C TRP A 288 -12.18 -23.69 -12.56
N GLU A 289 -12.17 -22.44 -12.09
CA GLU A 289 -12.47 -21.27 -12.91
C GLU A 289 -11.31 -20.29 -12.84
N LEU A 290 -11.06 -19.58 -13.95
CA LEU A 290 -10.21 -18.40 -13.97
C LEU A 290 -11.01 -17.15 -13.56
N SER A 291 -10.32 -16.12 -13.05
CA SER A 291 -10.96 -14.81 -12.83
C SER A 291 -11.45 -14.19 -14.14
N SER A 292 -12.54 -13.42 -14.06
CA SER A 292 -13.15 -12.79 -15.23
C SER A 292 -12.28 -11.68 -15.84
N TYR A 293 -11.54 -10.98 -14.99
CA TYR A 293 -10.64 -9.89 -15.34
C TYR A 293 -9.20 -10.24 -14.97
N VAL A 294 -8.25 -9.68 -15.72
CA VAL A 294 -6.81 -9.75 -15.43
C VAL A 294 -6.28 -8.41 -14.94
N THR A 295 -5.12 -8.42 -14.28
CA THR A 295 -4.43 -7.21 -13.80
C THR A 295 -2.92 -7.30 -14.03
N GLY A 296 -2.17 -6.27 -13.66
CA GLY A 296 -0.70 -6.29 -13.66
C GLY A 296 -0.08 -6.58 -15.02
N LYS A 297 -0.49 -5.86 -16.07
CA LYS A 297 0.17 -5.92 -17.38
C LYS A 297 1.65 -5.56 -17.25
N GLY A 298 2.54 -6.46 -17.66
CA GLY A 298 3.99 -6.34 -17.48
C GLY A 298 4.51 -6.85 -16.14
N CYS A 299 3.64 -7.34 -15.24
CA CYS A 299 4.01 -7.88 -13.94
C CYS A 299 4.11 -9.41 -13.94
N ARG A 300 4.94 -9.96 -13.04
CA ARG A 300 5.27 -11.38 -12.99
C ARG A 300 5.41 -11.91 -11.56
N ASP A 301 5.38 -13.24 -11.47
CA ASP A 301 5.65 -14.03 -10.27
C ASP A 301 4.73 -13.66 -9.08
N PRO A 302 3.40 -13.63 -9.28
CA PRO A 302 2.47 -13.17 -8.27
C PRO A 302 2.49 -14.03 -7.00
N THR A 303 2.37 -13.37 -5.86
CA THR A 303 2.12 -13.99 -4.55
C THR A 303 0.79 -13.55 -3.99
N LEU A 304 0.20 -14.39 -3.14
CA LEU A 304 -1.18 -14.23 -2.67
C LEU A 304 -1.25 -14.28 -1.15
N VAL A 305 -1.99 -13.36 -0.54
CA VAL A 305 -2.34 -13.39 0.89
C VAL A 305 -3.82 -13.10 1.11
N LYS A 306 -4.34 -13.57 2.24
CA LYS A 306 -5.68 -13.23 2.73
C LYS A 306 -5.59 -12.03 3.65
N TRP A 307 -6.54 -11.13 3.54
CA TRP A 307 -6.69 -9.96 4.40
C TRP A 307 -8.15 -9.86 4.85
N GLU A 308 -8.39 -9.83 6.17
CA GLU A 308 -9.73 -9.73 6.75
C GLU A 308 -10.04 -8.27 7.13
N GLU A 309 -10.57 -7.48 6.19
CA GLU A 309 -11.03 -6.11 6.51
C GLU A 309 -12.35 -6.11 7.30
N ASP A 310 -13.28 -7.01 6.95
CA ASP A 310 -14.66 -6.97 7.44
C ASP A 310 -15.22 -8.33 7.82
N LYS A 311 -16.31 -8.31 8.62
CA LYS A 311 -17.04 -9.50 9.07
C LYS A 311 -17.68 -10.33 7.94
N TYR A 312 -17.81 -9.78 6.74
CA TYR A 312 -18.70 -10.34 5.71
C TYR A 312 -18.03 -11.28 4.73
N ASP A 313 -16.75 -11.13 4.36
CA ASP A 313 -15.95 -12.12 3.64
C ASP A 313 -14.48 -11.66 3.58
N GLY A 314 -13.53 -12.60 3.57
CA GLY A 314 -12.10 -12.28 3.41
C GLY A 314 -11.78 -11.89 1.97
N ILE A 315 -10.96 -10.86 1.78
CA ILE A 315 -10.43 -10.45 0.47
C ILE A 315 -9.01 -10.99 0.29
N LEU A 316 -8.52 -10.96 -0.95
CA LEU A 316 -7.14 -11.36 -1.28
C LEU A 316 -6.36 -10.15 -1.78
N PHE A 317 -5.10 -10.10 -1.39
CA PHE A 317 -4.11 -9.22 -1.99
C PHE A 317 -3.11 -10.03 -2.80
N MET A 318 -2.80 -9.55 -3.99
CA MET A 318 -1.79 -10.14 -4.86
C MET A 318 -0.63 -9.16 -5.03
N MET A 319 0.58 -9.59 -4.71
CA MET A 319 1.80 -8.79 -4.90
C MET A 319 2.65 -9.37 -6.03
N ALA A 320 3.13 -8.50 -6.92
CA ALA A 320 3.98 -8.89 -8.05
C ALA A 320 5.00 -7.79 -8.38
N HIS A 321 6.14 -8.17 -8.94
CA HIS A 321 7.08 -7.21 -9.52
C HIS A 321 6.72 -6.93 -10.98
N CYS A 322 6.99 -5.71 -11.44
CA CYS A 322 6.61 -5.24 -12.76
C CYS A 322 7.81 -4.69 -13.54
N ASP A 323 7.76 -4.79 -14.87
CA ASP A 323 8.78 -4.25 -15.79
C ASP A 323 9.01 -2.73 -15.63
N GLY A 324 8.03 -2.02 -15.08
CA GLY A 324 8.13 -0.63 -14.65
C GLY A 324 9.08 -0.37 -13.47
N GLY A 325 9.68 -1.41 -12.87
CA GLY A 325 10.73 -1.24 -11.87
C GLY A 325 10.28 -1.19 -10.41
N TYR A 326 9.10 -1.72 -10.12
CA TYR A 326 8.49 -1.66 -8.79
C TYR A 326 7.63 -2.90 -8.51
N TYR A 327 7.21 -3.04 -7.26
CA TYR A 327 6.17 -3.98 -6.87
C TYR A 327 4.82 -3.27 -6.80
N ASP A 328 3.80 -3.92 -7.34
CA ASP A 328 2.40 -3.52 -7.19
C ASP A 328 1.64 -4.58 -6.38
N VAL A 329 0.57 -4.12 -5.73
CA VAL A 329 -0.30 -4.87 -4.83
C VAL A 329 -1.75 -4.66 -5.25
N TYR A 330 -2.41 -5.72 -5.67
CA TYR A 330 -3.75 -5.68 -6.25
C TYR A 330 -4.76 -6.28 -5.27
N MET A 331 -5.89 -5.61 -5.10
CA MET A 331 -7.00 -6.12 -4.31
C MET A 331 -7.96 -6.94 -5.17
N SER A 332 -8.44 -8.05 -4.62
CA SER A 332 -9.48 -8.86 -5.24
C SER A 332 -10.88 -8.49 -4.75
N THR A 333 -11.88 -8.74 -5.59
CA THR A 333 -13.23 -9.07 -5.12
C THR A 333 -13.23 -10.31 -4.20
N PRO A 334 -14.28 -10.54 -3.40
CA PRO A 334 -14.37 -11.72 -2.55
C PRO A 334 -14.07 -13.02 -3.32
N HIS A 335 -13.27 -13.91 -2.71
CA HIS A 335 -12.86 -15.20 -3.30
C HIS A 335 -12.04 -15.11 -4.60
N GLY A 336 -11.49 -13.94 -4.95
CA GLY A 336 -10.65 -13.79 -6.14
C GLY A 336 -11.41 -13.94 -7.46
N VAL A 337 -12.65 -13.41 -7.56
CA VAL A 337 -13.47 -13.46 -8.78
C VAL A 337 -12.93 -12.58 -9.91
N SER A 338 -12.48 -11.42 -9.50
CA SER A 338 -11.98 -10.33 -10.32
C SER A 338 -10.95 -9.57 -9.50
N TRP A 339 -10.02 -8.93 -10.22
CA TRP A 339 -8.94 -8.13 -9.68
C TRP A 339 -9.09 -6.70 -10.17
N TYR A 340 -8.76 -5.74 -9.30
CA TYR A 340 -8.75 -4.33 -9.64
C TYR A 340 -7.31 -3.83 -9.83
N THR A 341 -7.15 -2.72 -10.54
CA THR A 341 -5.84 -2.18 -10.96
C THR A 341 -5.41 -0.93 -10.20
N LEU A 342 -6.28 -0.31 -9.40
CA LEU A 342 -6.07 1.06 -8.91
C LEU A 342 -6.47 1.25 -7.44
N GLY A 343 -5.66 2.06 -6.75
CA GLY A 343 -6.03 2.75 -5.52
C GLY A 343 -5.60 2.09 -4.21
N GLU A 344 -4.86 0.98 -4.25
CA GLU A 344 -4.33 0.33 -3.06
C GLU A 344 -3.26 1.21 -2.38
N PRO A 345 -3.31 1.39 -1.04
CA PRO A 345 -2.39 2.27 -0.32
C PRO A 345 -0.91 1.97 -0.47
N ILE A 346 -0.56 0.70 -0.67
CA ILE A 346 0.82 0.20 -0.67
C ILE A 346 1.37 -0.11 -2.07
N ASN A 347 0.69 0.37 -3.12
CA ASN A 347 1.19 0.27 -4.48
C ASN A 347 2.49 1.06 -4.67
N ARG A 348 3.43 0.47 -5.41
CA ARG A 348 4.71 1.09 -5.81
C ARG A 348 5.62 1.52 -4.67
N VAL A 349 5.31 1.13 -3.43
CA VAL A 349 6.13 1.42 -2.26
C VAL A 349 7.54 0.87 -2.45
N TRP A 350 7.67 -0.38 -2.86
CA TRP A 350 8.98 -1.00 -3.07
C TRP A 350 9.41 -0.93 -4.54
N GLY A 351 10.57 -0.36 -4.80
CA GLY A 351 11.29 -0.52 -6.06
C GLY A 351 11.90 -1.91 -6.15
N ASN A 352 11.95 -2.49 -7.34
CA ASN A 352 12.53 -3.83 -7.55
C ASN A 352 14.01 -3.82 -7.97
N SER A 353 14.55 -2.61 -8.16
CA SER A 353 15.92 -2.29 -8.54
C SER A 353 16.27 -0.91 -7.98
N ARG A 354 17.56 -0.59 -8.00
CA ARG A 354 18.08 0.70 -7.51
C ARG A 354 17.38 1.91 -8.13
N ASP A 355 17.30 1.92 -9.46
CA ASP A 355 16.77 3.06 -10.23
C ASP A 355 15.31 2.84 -10.64
N ARG A 356 14.65 1.83 -10.08
CA ARG A 356 13.26 1.45 -10.37
C ARG A 356 13.03 1.24 -11.87
N THR A 357 13.81 0.35 -12.46
CA THR A 357 13.69 -0.06 -13.87
C THR A 357 13.75 -1.58 -14.05
N GLY A 358 12.93 -2.11 -14.96
CA GLY A 358 13.02 -3.50 -15.40
C GLY A 358 12.35 -4.49 -14.44
N ASP A 359 12.60 -5.77 -14.69
CA ASP A 359 12.02 -6.87 -13.91
C ASP A 359 12.70 -7.01 -12.54
N GLY A 360 11.92 -7.47 -11.56
CA GLY A 360 12.34 -7.75 -10.20
C GLY A 360 12.46 -9.24 -9.88
N VAL A 361 12.42 -9.51 -8.59
CA VAL A 361 12.40 -10.88 -8.04
C VAL A 361 11.10 -11.14 -7.31
N LYS A 362 10.75 -12.41 -7.13
CA LYS A 362 9.55 -12.77 -6.38
C LYS A 362 9.72 -12.45 -4.88
N SER A 363 8.77 -11.71 -4.31
CA SER A 363 8.72 -11.41 -2.87
C SER A 363 8.09 -12.56 -2.08
N GLY A 364 8.56 -12.76 -0.86
CA GLY A 364 7.81 -13.47 0.17
C GLY A 364 6.76 -12.53 0.75
N PHE A 365 5.51 -12.98 0.80
CA PHE A 365 4.36 -12.19 1.21
C PHE A 365 3.44 -13.06 2.08
N THR A 366 3.14 -12.61 3.30
CA THR A 366 2.25 -13.33 4.22
C THR A 366 1.53 -12.36 5.16
N THR A 367 0.53 -12.84 5.89
CA THR A 367 -0.19 -12.07 6.92
C THR A 367 -0.01 -12.71 8.29
N ALA A 368 -0.06 -11.87 9.33
CA ALA A 368 0.06 -12.26 10.72
C ALA A 368 -0.85 -11.41 11.59
N ILE A 369 -1.32 -11.96 12.72
CA ILE A 369 -1.92 -11.18 13.80
C ILE A 369 -0.83 -10.98 14.83
N ILE A 370 -0.41 -9.73 15.05
CA ILE A 370 0.66 -9.33 15.96
C ILE A 370 0.13 -8.19 16.82
N GLU A 371 0.28 -8.27 18.15
CA GLU A 371 -0.27 -7.27 19.09
C GLU A 371 -1.79 -7.01 18.88
N GLU A 372 -2.52 -8.09 18.55
CA GLU A 372 -3.96 -8.09 18.20
C GLU A 372 -4.31 -7.30 16.93
N LYS A 373 -3.33 -6.96 16.11
CA LYS A 373 -3.50 -6.25 14.86
C LYS A 373 -3.10 -7.13 13.68
N GLU A 374 -3.94 -7.20 12.66
CA GLU A 374 -3.57 -7.87 11.41
C GLU A 374 -2.56 -7.00 10.65
N VAL A 375 -1.47 -7.63 10.22
CA VAL A 375 -0.39 -6.99 9.46
C VAL A 375 0.04 -7.87 8.31
N MET A 376 0.54 -7.23 7.26
CA MET A 376 1.24 -7.88 6.16
C MET A 376 2.75 -7.85 6.38
N LEU A 377 3.40 -8.98 6.10
CA LEU A 377 4.85 -9.14 6.14
C LEU A 377 5.35 -9.37 4.72
N ILE A 378 6.28 -8.54 4.28
CA ILE A 378 6.76 -8.47 2.90
C ILE A 378 8.27 -8.56 2.89
N THR A 379 8.82 -9.30 1.95
CA THR A 379 10.26 -9.30 1.69
C THR A 379 10.56 -8.75 0.32
N ALA A 380 11.49 -7.79 0.25
CA ALA A 380 11.93 -7.19 -1.00
C ALA A 380 13.43 -6.88 -0.90
N PRO A 381 14.22 -7.10 -1.97
CA PRO A 381 15.63 -6.73 -1.95
C PRO A 381 15.82 -5.21 -1.92
N VAL A 382 16.80 -4.74 -1.16
CA VAL A 382 17.30 -3.37 -1.17
C VAL A 382 18.67 -3.36 -1.81
N TYR A 383 18.88 -2.44 -2.75
CA TYR A 383 20.12 -2.33 -3.52
C TYR A 383 20.94 -1.13 -3.03
N PRO A 384 22.13 -1.33 -2.47
CA PRO A 384 22.96 -0.23 -1.98
C PRO A 384 23.48 0.66 -3.12
N LYS A 385 23.81 1.92 -2.79
CA LYS A 385 24.31 2.90 -3.78
C LYS A 385 25.73 2.58 -4.28
N GLU A 386 26.56 1.92 -3.48
CA GLU A 386 27.97 1.66 -3.80
C GLU A 386 28.13 0.30 -4.48
N ASN A 387 28.40 0.30 -5.79
CA ASN A 387 28.93 -0.76 -6.69
C ASN A 387 28.45 -2.23 -6.56
N ASN A 388 27.60 -2.56 -5.59
CA ASN A 388 27.05 -3.87 -5.37
C ASN A 388 25.69 -3.94 -6.06
N VAL A 389 25.68 -4.65 -7.19
CA VAL A 389 24.46 -4.96 -7.97
C VAL A 389 23.57 -5.97 -7.23
N LYS A 390 24.05 -6.54 -6.11
CA LYS A 390 23.37 -7.57 -5.35
C LYS A 390 22.22 -7.00 -4.52
N GLY A 391 21.07 -7.65 -4.58
CA GLY A 391 19.91 -7.28 -3.78
C GLY A 391 19.95 -7.97 -2.41
N ARG A 392 20.16 -7.19 -1.34
CA ARG A 392 20.07 -7.70 0.02
C ARG A 392 18.61 -7.71 0.44
N LEU A 393 18.06 -8.88 0.76
CA LEU A 393 16.66 -9.02 1.18
C LEU A 393 16.40 -8.31 2.52
N HIS A 394 15.40 -7.43 2.53
CA HIS A 394 14.84 -6.79 3.72
C HIS A 394 13.45 -7.35 4.05
N LEU A 395 13.07 -7.23 5.32
CA LEU A 395 11.72 -7.51 5.81
C LEU A 395 11.00 -6.20 6.11
N TRP A 396 9.75 -6.13 5.68
CA TRP A 396 8.87 -4.98 5.85
C TRP A 396 7.58 -5.43 6.53
N VAL A 397 7.02 -4.56 7.36
CA VAL A 397 5.70 -4.74 7.97
C VAL A 397 4.79 -3.57 7.62
N THR A 398 3.53 -3.87 7.33
CA THR A 398 2.50 -2.85 7.07
C THR A 398 1.13 -3.28 7.57
N ASP A 399 0.33 -2.34 8.05
CA ASP A 399 -1.08 -2.50 8.38
C ASP A 399 -2.02 -2.01 7.27
N ASN A 400 -1.55 -2.03 6.01
CA ASN A 400 -2.19 -1.42 4.84
C ASN A 400 -2.29 0.13 4.92
N ALA A 401 -1.57 0.75 5.86
CA ALA A 401 -1.40 2.20 5.93
C ALA A 401 0.06 2.58 6.19
N ARG A 402 0.61 2.21 7.36
CA ARG A 402 2.01 2.48 7.71
C ARG A 402 2.91 1.42 7.12
N VAL A 403 4.14 1.80 6.81
CA VAL A 403 5.17 0.88 6.32
C VAL A 403 6.43 1.09 7.14
N TYR A 404 6.96 0.02 7.71
CA TYR A 404 8.18 0.03 8.52
C TYR A 404 9.21 -0.96 7.97
N ASP A 405 10.46 -0.48 7.79
CA ASP A 405 11.61 -1.32 7.46
C ASP A 405 12.11 -2.01 8.74
N VAL A 406 11.91 -3.32 8.82
CA VAL A 406 12.42 -4.12 9.95
C VAL A 406 13.94 -4.31 9.83
N GLY A 407 14.44 -4.20 8.61
CA GLY A 407 15.85 -4.28 8.26
C GLY A 407 16.23 -5.52 7.45
N PRO A 408 17.53 -5.72 7.21
CA PRO A 408 18.03 -6.81 6.40
C PRO A 408 17.82 -8.17 7.08
N ILE A 409 17.40 -9.17 6.30
CA ILE A 409 17.13 -10.54 6.73
C ILE A 409 17.92 -11.61 5.98
N SER A 410 18.56 -11.24 4.87
CA SER A 410 19.53 -12.10 4.19
C SER A 410 20.95 -11.78 4.66
N ARG A 411 21.86 -12.75 4.46
CA ARG A 411 23.28 -12.57 4.75
C ARG A 411 23.85 -11.48 3.84
N GLU A 412 24.79 -10.70 4.36
CA GLU A 412 25.31 -9.48 3.73
C GLU A 412 25.79 -9.66 2.28
N ASN A 413 26.41 -10.80 1.96
CA ASN A 413 27.01 -11.07 0.65
C ASN A 413 26.10 -11.83 -0.33
N ASP A 414 24.91 -12.21 0.12
CA ASP A 414 23.95 -13.00 -0.66
C ASP A 414 23.14 -12.10 -1.58
N ASP A 415 22.90 -12.58 -2.80
CA ASP A 415 22.04 -11.92 -3.78
C ASP A 415 20.72 -12.68 -3.84
N ALA A 416 19.66 -12.09 -3.26
CA ALA A 416 18.37 -12.76 -3.10
C ALA A 416 17.55 -12.68 -4.39
N ALA A 417 17.23 -13.83 -4.96
CA ALA A 417 16.57 -13.97 -6.27
C ALA A 417 15.08 -14.35 -6.20
N ALA A 418 14.61 -14.80 -5.03
CA ALA A 418 13.21 -15.04 -4.70
C ALA A 418 13.09 -15.35 -3.20
N SER A 419 11.92 -15.18 -2.61
CA SER A 419 11.69 -15.55 -1.20
C SER A 419 10.27 -16.04 -0.92
N SER A 420 10.13 -16.73 0.21
CA SER A 420 8.86 -17.17 0.80
C SER A 420 8.92 -16.93 2.30
N LEU A 421 7.82 -16.45 2.87
CA LEU A 421 7.63 -16.28 4.31
C LEU A 421 6.55 -17.22 4.83
N LEU A 422 6.72 -17.68 6.06
CA LEU A 422 5.73 -18.48 6.76
C LEU A 422 5.72 -18.13 8.25
N VAL A 423 4.55 -17.72 8.74
CA VAL A 423 4.28 -17.62 10.18
C VAL A 423 4.00 -19.01 10.71
N LYS A 424 4.93 -19.58 11.47
CA LYS A 424 4.76 -20.92 12.06
C LYS A 424 3.95 -20.85 13.35
N SER A 425 4.20 -19.86 14.19
CA SER A 425 3.44 -19.57 15.40
C SER A 425 3.56 -18.09 15.75
N GLU A 426 2.85 -17.61 16.77
CA GLU A 426 2.91 -16.22 17.23
C GLU A 426 4.35 -15.74 17.53
N GLY A 427 5.25 -16.65 17.90
CA GLY A 427 6.66 -16.35 18.20
C GLY A 427 7.68 -16.89 17.18
N GLU A 428 7.26 -17.46 16.05
CA GLU A 428 8.18 -18.07 15.08
C GLU A 428 7.83 -17.71 13.64
N LEU A 429 8.69 -16.89 13.02
CA LEU A 429 8.64 -16.51 11.61
C LEU A 429 9.80 -17.18 10.86
N ILE A 430 9.49 -17.87 9.77
CA ILE A 430 10.45 -18.59 8.94
C ILE A 430 10.54 -17.94 7.56
N LEU A 431 11.78 -17.71 7.12
CA LEU A 431 12.12 -17.25 5.78
C LEU A 431 12.80 -18.39 5.02
N LEU A 432 12.44 -18.52 3.74
CA LEU A 432 13.20 -19.31 2.77
C LEU A 432 13.49 -18.40 1.58
N TYR A 433 14.76 -18.22 1.22
CA TYR A 433 15.13 -17.44 0.04
C TYR A 433 16.06 -18.19 -0.90
N GLU A 434 15.89 -17.87 -2.17
CA GLU A 434 16.73 -18.29 -3.27
C GLU A 434 17.94 -17.35 -3.35
N LYS A 435 19.13 -17.92 -3.29
CA LYS A 435 20.40 -17.23 -3.41
C LYS A 435 20.98 -17.47 -4.79
N ARG A 436 21.33 -16.38 -5.48
CA ARG A 436 22.11 -16.43 -6.71
C ARG A 436 23.60 -16.55 -6.38
N ASN A 437 24.27 -17.57 -6.93
CA ASN A 437 25.71 -17.79 -6.75
C ASN A 437 26.52 -17.28 -7.96
N GLY A 438 26.41 -15.98 -8.25
CA GLY A 438 27.02 -15.38 -9.45
C GLY A 438 26.45 -15.96 -10.74
N ASP A 439 27.31 -16.55 -11.56
CA ASP A 439 26.94 -17.32 -12.76
C ASP A 439 26.74 -18.81 -12.47
N GLY A 440 26.94 -19.21 -11.22
CA GLY A 440 26.73 -20.57 -10.73
C GLY A 440 25.25 -20.89 -10.45
N PRO A 441 24.98 -22.13 -10.03
CA PRO A 441 23.63 -22.58 -9.75
C PRO A 441 23.02 -21.89 -8.54
N TYR A 442 21.69 -21.79 -8.51
CA TYR A 442 20.96 -21.24 -7.38
C TYR A 442 20.86 -22.26 -6.24
N SER A 443 20.88 -21.74 -5.01
CA SER A 443 20.72 -22.51 -3.77
C SER A 443 19.65 -21.88 -2.89
N LEU A 444 19.20 -22.60 -1.85
CA LEU A 444 18.22 -22.08 -0.90
C LEU A 444 18.84 -21.92 0.49
N VAL A 445 18.38 -20.89 1.21
CA VAL A 445 18.76 -20.65 2.59
C VAL A 445 17.48 -20.46 3.41
N ALA A 446 17.34 -21.24 4.49
CA ALA A 446 16.27 -21.10 5.45
C ALA A 446 16.75 -20.31 6.68
N MET A 447 15.91 -19.43 7.22
CA MET A 447 16.24 -18.60 8.38
C MET A 447 15.08 -18.50 9.37
N ARG A 448 15.42 -18.39 10.66
CA ARG A 448 14.50 -18.00 11.73
C ARG A 448 14.64 -16.51 11.98
N LEU A 449 13.53 -15.79 11.96
CA LEU A 449 13.49 -14.33 12.06
C LEU A 449 13.04 -13.87 13.45
N THR A 450 13.62 -14.44 14.50
CA THR A 450 13.21 -14.19 15.90
C THR A 450 13.41 -12.74 16.31
N GLU A 451 14.60 -12.19 16.08
CA GLU A 451 14.92 -10.80 16.45
C GLU A 451 14.07 -9.80 15.65
N GLN A 452 13.86 -10.07 14.37
CA GLN A 452 13.05 -9.23 13.51
C GLN A 452 11.58 -9.27 13.90
N LEU A 453 11.07 -10.42 14.35
CA LEU A 453 9.71 -10.54 14.88
C LEU A 453 9.51 -9.69 16.14
N GLU A 454 10.50 -9.64 17.04
CA GLU A 454 10.44 -8.75 18.21
C GLU A 454 10.42 -7.27 17.82
N ARG A 455 11.23 -6.87 16.83
CA ARG A 455 11.18 -5.50 16.28
C ARG A 455 9.83 -5.17 15.65
N ILE A 456 9.21 -6.13 14.96
CA ILE A 456 7.85 -5.98 14.41
C ILE A 456 6.85 -5.77 15.55
N LYS A 457 6.89 -6.57 16.62
CA LYS A 457 6.01 -6.39 17.79
C LYS A 457 6.17 -4.99 18.38
N SER A 458 7.41 -4.52 18.58
CA SER A 458 7.66 -3.17 19.08
C SER A 458 7.06 -2.08 18.19
N ALA A 459 7.21 -2.20 16.86
CA ALA A 459 6.65 -1.24 15.91
C ALA A 459 5.12 -1.24 15.93
N VAL A 460 4.48 -2.41 15.87
CA VAL A 460 3.02 -2.55 15.87
C VAL A 460 2.42 -2.10 17.21
N LYS A 461 3.07 -2.41 18.33
CA LYS A 461 2.69 -1.92 19.66
C LYS A 461 2.69 -0.38 19.70
N LYS A 462 3.76 0.25 19.20
CA LYS A 462 3.86 1.71 19.13
C LYS A 462 2.73 2.31 18.28
N TRP A 463 2.41 1.70 17.14
CA TRP A 463 1.29 2.15 16.31
C TRP A 463 -0.03 2.13 17.07
N LYS A 464 -0.31 1.05 17.81
CA LYS A 464 -1.54 0.89 18.61
C LYS A 464 -1.62 1.91 19.75
N GLU A 465 -0.53 2.14 20.45
CA GLU A 465 -0.46 3.15 21.52
C GLU A 465 -0.72 4.56 20.99
N LEU A 466 -0.12 4.91 19.85
CA LEU A 466 -0.36 6.18 19.17
C LEU A 466 -1.81 6.29 18.69
N ASP A 467 -2.34 5.24 18.05
CA ASP A 467 -3.72 5.22 17.57
C ASP A 467 -4.72 5.52 18.69
N ASN A 468 -4.49 4.94 19.87
CA ASN A 468 -5.32 5.17 21.06
C ASN A 468 -5.15 6.59 21.65
N ALA A 469 -3.96 7.19 21.54
CA ALA A 469 -3.64 8.51 22.10
C ALA A 469 -4.08 9.69 21.21
N LEU A 470 -4.13 9.49 19.89
CA LEU A 470 -4.44 10.54 18.91
C LEU A 470 -5.89 11.05 18.99
N GLY A 471 -6.83 10.27 19.50
CA GLY A 471 -8.23 10.71 19.71
C GLY A 471 -8.93 11.27 18.46
N VAL A 472 -8.41 10.99 17.27
CA VAL A 472 -8.95 11.30 15.95
C VAL A 472 -9.13 10.00 15.18
N THR A 473 -9.77 10.05 14.01
CA THR A 473 -9.77 8.88 13.12
C THR A 473 -8.33 8.53 12.73
N THR A 474 -7.98 7.25 12.89
CA THR A 474 -6.66 6.70 12.54
C THR A 474 -6.74 5.80 11.30
N GLU A 475 -7.96 5.57 10.79
CA GLU A 475 -8.17 4.81 9.57
C GLU A 475 -7.50 5.54 8.40
N GLY A 476 -6.56 4.86 7.75
CA GLY A 476 -5.75 5.43 6.66
C GLY A 476 -4.69 6.45 7.09
N LEU A 477 -4.45 6.67 8.39
CA LEU A 477 -3.39 7.54 8.88
C LEU A 477 -2.02 6.86 8.74
N VAL A 478 -1.16 7.39 7.87
CA VAL A 478 0.11 6.74 7.51
C VAL A 478 1.34 7.32 8.19
N GLY A 479 1.28 8.59 8.63
CA GLY A 479 2.43 9.32 9.17
C GLY A 479 1.98 10.48 10.04
N PHE A 480 2.78 10.77 11.07
CA PHE A 480 2.48 11.76 12.08
C PHE A 480 3.76 12.48 12.53
N LEU A 481 3.84 13.80 12.32
CA LEU A 481 4.92 14.63 12.86
C LEU A 481 4.40 15.46 14.04
N SER A 482 5.02 15.28 15.21
CA SER A 482 4.64 15.99 16.44
C SER A 482 5.66 17.10 16.78
N SER A 483 6.34 17.04 17.92
CA SER A 483 7.40 17.96 18.35
C SER A 483 8.79 17.33 18.38
N THR A 484 8.94 16.02 18.12
CA THR A 484 10.20 15.32 18.31
C THR A 484 11.23 15.64 17.22
N LEU A 485 12.26 16.40 17.59
CA LEU A 485 13.44 16.69 16.76
C LEU A 485 14.67 15.91 17.26
N ASP A 486 15.42 15.32 16.33
CA ASP A 486 16.70 14.67 16.57
C ASP A 486 17.72 15.20 15.54
N GLY A 487 18.51 16.19 15.96
CA GLY A 487 19.33 16.98 15.04
C GLY A 487 18.46 17.70 14.00
N THR A 488 18.68 17.41 12.72
CA THR A 488 17.87 17.95 11.60
C THR A 488 16.68 17.07 11.24
N ALA A 489 16.49 15.92 11.89
CA ALA A 489 15.38 15.02 11.63
C ALA A 489 14.18 15.38 12.52
N TRP A 490 13.06 15.76 11.90
CA TRP A 490 11.76 15.84 12.56
C TRP A 490 11.06 14.50 12.40
N LYS A 491 10.95 13.78 13.52
CA LYS A 491 10.61 12.36 13.51
C LYS A 491 9.15 12.10 13.17
N ASP A 492 8.92 11.09 12.33
CA ASP A 492 7.61 10.46 12.18
C ASP A 492 7.38 9.52 13.36
N GLU A 493 6.33 9.81 14.13
CA GLU A 493 6.02 9.06 15.34
C GLU A 493 5.64 7.61 15.07
N TYR A 494 5.08 7.34 13.89
CA TYR A 494 4.78 5.99 13.43
C TYR A 494 6.00 5.20 12.93
N LEU A 495 7.22 5.73 13.10
CA LEU A 495 8.46 5.11 12.61
C LEU A 495 8.57 5.06 11.08
N GLY A 496 7.79 5.87 10.38
CA GLY A 496 7.88 6.04 8.94
C GLY A 496 9.05 6.95 8.54
N VAL A 497 8.81 7.84 7.59
CA VAL A 497 9.85 8.68 7.03
C VAL A 497 9.90 10.02 7.76
N ASN A 498 11.06 10.37 8.31
CA ASN A 498 11.24 11.64 9.00
C ASN A 498 11.24 12.82 8.00
N ALA A 499 10.72 13.96 8.44
CA ALA A 499 10.97 15.23 7.76
C ALA A 499 12.38 15.75 8.10
N THR A 500 12.92 16.58 7.23
CA THR A 500 14.20 17.26 7.43
C THR A 500 13.94 18.75 7.65
N VAL A 501 14.53 19.32 8.69
CA VAL A 501 14.44 20.74 9.02
C VAL A 501 15.76 21.45 8.69
N THR A 502 15.67 22.65 8.15
CA THR A 502 16.83 23.49 7.83
C THR A 502 16.66 24.91 8.35
N GLY A 503 17.73 25.50 8.89
CA GLY A 503 17.73 26.88 9.36
C GLY A 503 17.31 27.07 10.83
N GLY A 504 16.64 28.19 11.13
CA GLY A 504 16.25 28.58 12.48
C GLY A 504 15.07 27.79 13.02
N VAL A 505 15.34 26.65 13.67
CA VAL A 505 14.32 25.71 14.15
C VAL A 505 14.46 25.43 15.64
N THR A 506 13.34 25.46 16.35
CA THR A 506 13.26 25.11 17.78
C THR A 506 12.06 24.21 18.03
N SER A 507 12.28 23.06 18.70
CA SER A 507 11.18 22.23 19.21
C SER A 507 10.59 22.87 20.45
N THR A 508 9.27 22.86 20.55
CA THR A 508 8.50 23.27 21.73
C THR A 508 7.52 22.15 22.10
N GLU A 509 6.95 22.20 23.31
CA GLU A 509 5.87 21.27 23.69
C GLU A 509 4.66 21.34 22.74
N SER A 510 4.51 22.45 22.01
CA SER A 510 3.40 22.68 21.10
C SER A 510 3.69 22.34 19.65
N GLY A 511 4.87 21.81 19.30
CA GLY A 511 5.27 21.48 17.92
C GLY A 511 6.69 21.93 17.58
N VAL A 512 6.93 22.23 16.31
CA VAL A 512 8.20 22.74 15.80
C VAL A 512 8.03 24.17 15.31
N THR A 513 8.77 25.10 15.91
CA THR A 513 8.80 26.51 15.49
C THR A 513 9.88 26.71 14.42
N LEU A 514 9.46 27.27 13.28
CA LEU A 514 10.27 27.60 12.12
C LEU A 514 10.34 29.13 12.00
N LYS A 515 11.55 29.70 12.10
CA LYS A 515 11.78 31.14 11.97
C LYS A 515 12.75 31.43 10.82
N GLY A 516 12.20 31.90 9.70
CA GLY A 516 12.91 32.02 8.44
C GLY A 516 13.51 30.70 7.99
N ALA A 517 12.78 29.60 8.23
CA ALA A 517 13.22 28.22 8.10
C ALA A 517 12.15 27.40 7.38
N GLU A 518 12.58 26.35 6.68
CA GLU A 518 11.69 25.43 5.97
C GLU A 518 11.95 23.99 6.45
N ALA A 519 10.85 23.26 6.66
CA ALA A 519 10.86 21.82 6.89
C ALA A 519 10.37 21.10 5.62
N GLN A 520 11.04 20.03 5.22
CA GLN A 520 10.68 19.22 4.06
C GLN A 520 10.37 17.80 4.49
N TRP A 521 9.18 17.30 4.17
CA TRP A 521 8.76 15.93 4.44
C TRP A 521 8.72 15.14 3.13
N PRO A 522 9.73 14.28 2.86
CA PRO A 522 9.82 13.56 1.59
C PRO A 522 8.68 12.55 1.43
N VAL A 523 8.04 12.57 0.25
CA VAL A 523 6.96 11.64 -0.12
C VAL A 523 7.19 10.92 -1.45
N GLY A 524 8.15 11.40 -2.26
CA GLY A 524 8.59 10.76 -3.50
C GLY A 524 10.10 10.67 -3.66
N ASP A 525 10.86 11.68 -3.22
CA ASP A 525 12.32 11.73 -3.38
C ASP A 525 13.05 10.88 -2.33
N MET A 526 12.89 9.55 -2.42
CA MET A 526 13.44 8.57 -1.46
C MET A 526 14.20 7.42 -2.13
N GLY A 527 14.40 7.50 -3.45
CA GLY A 527 15.09 6.47 -4.23
C GLY A 527 14.25 5.21 -4.43
N GLN A 528 14.76 4.05 -4.00
CA GLN A 528 14.16 2.76 -4.29
C GLN A 528 12.81 2.58 -3.57
N THR A 529 12.74 2.87 -2.27
CA THR A 529 11.54 2.65 -1.45
C THR A 529 10.83 3.96 -1.17
N VAL A 530 9.54 4.03 -1.50
CA VAL A 530 8.71 5.24 -1.46
C VAL A 530 7.40 4.94 -0.72
N PRO A 531 7.39 4.89 0.63
CA PRO A 531 6.21 4.52 1.42
C PRO A 531 4.97 5.39 1.16
N TYR A 532 5.18 6.65 0.77
CA TYR A 532 4.10 7.62 0.55
C TYR A 532 3.77 7.85 -0.93
N TYR A 533 4.06 6.88 -1.80
CA TYR A 533 3.79 6.98 -3.23
C TYR A 533 2.30 7.28 -3.55
N PHE A 534 1.37 6.85 -2.67
CA PHE A 534 -0.06 7.11 -2.80
C PHE A 534 -0.42 8.60 -2.87
N THR A 535 0.46 9.52 -2.42
CA THR A 535 0.25 10.98 -2.49
C THR A 535 0.10 11.51 -3.91
N ASN A 536 0.48 10.72 -4.92
CA ASN A 536 0.23 11.02 -6.34
C ASN A 536 -1.20 10.65 -6.80
N ASN A 537 -1.98 9.98 -5.94
CA ASN A 537 -3.36 9.60 -6.18
C ASN A 537 -4.26 10.43 -5.25
N LYS A 538 -4.78 9.81 -4.18
CA LYS A 538 -5.60 10.46 -3.14
C LYS A 538 -4.83 10.59 -1.83
N PHE A 539 -5.00 11.71 -1.12
CA PHE A 539 -4.45 11.90 0.21
C PHE A 539 -5.14 13.04 0.98
N THR A 540 -4.93 13.06 2.30
CA THR A 540 -5.22 14.23 3.16
C THR A 540 -3.97 14.60 3.94
N LEU A 541 -3.53 15.86 3.83
CA LEU A 541 -2.49 16.45 4.66
C LEU A 541 -3.13 17.47 5.60
N SER A 542 -2.98 17.28 6.90
CA SER A 542 -3.51 18.19 7.93
C SER A 542 -2.42 18.62 8.87
N ALA A 543 -2.41 19.89 9.28
CA ALA A 543 -1.45 20.42 10.25
C ALA A 543 -2.09 21.52 11.10
N THR A 544 -1.71 21.59 12.37
CA THR A 544 -1.98 22.75 13.22
C THR A 544 -0.84 23.74 13.05
N VAL A 545 -1.19 24.98 12.72
CA VAL A 545 -0.24 26.07 12.50
C VAL A 545 -0.52 27.24 13.42
N THR A 546 0.51 27.90 13.91
CA THR A 546 0.40 29.16 14.65
C THR A 546 1.34 30.18 14.02
N ILE A 547 0.79 31.29 13.53
CA ILE A 547 1.56 32.36 12.89
C ILE A 547 1.94 33.40 13.95
N HIS A 548 3.23 33.64 14.16
CA HIS A 548 3.74 34.52 15.23
C HIS A 548 3.99 35.95 14.78
N GLU A 549 4.09 36.19 13.48
CA GLU A 549 4.42 37.49 12.91
C GLU A 549 3.49 37.81 11.73
N VAL A 550 3.00 39.04 11.71
CA VAL A 550 2.14 39.51 10.61
C VAL A 550 3.05 40.01 9.49
N PRO A 551 2.86 39.56 8.23
CA PRO A 551 3.63 40.06 7.10
C PRO A 551 3.53 41.58 7.00
N LYS A 552 4.58 42.24 6.51
CA LYS A 552 4.54 43.67 6.25
C LYS A 552 3.44 44.03 5.25
N GLU A 553 2.80 45.18 5.43
CA GLU A 553 1.76 45.65 4.52
C GLU A 553 2.32 45.81 3.10
N GLY A 554 1.65 45.19 2.12
CA GLY A 554 2.06 45.21 0.72
C GLY A 554 3.16 44.20 0.34
N SER A 555 3.63 43.36 1.27
CA SER A 555 4.53 42.25 0.92
C SER A 555 3.79 41.13 0.19
N SER A 556 4.54 40.27 -0.49
CA SER A 556 4.01 39.05 -1.09
C SER A 556 3.48 38.09 -0.01
N PRO A 557 2.44 37.28 -0.30
CA PRO A 557 1.96 36.25 0.62
C PRO A 557 3.10 35.32 1.06
N ILE A 558 3.18 35.01 2.35
CA ILE A 558 4.23 34.15 2.90
C ILE A 558 3.78 32.68 2.83
N PRO A 559 4.56 31.77 2.23
CA PRO A 559 4.24 30.35 2.18
C PRO A 559 4.13 29.73 3.58
N LEU A 560 3.15 28.84 3.77
CA LEU A 560 2.93 28.13 5.03
C LEU A 560 3.06 26.63 4.89
N ILE A 561 2.33 26.03 3.95
CA ILE A 561 2.30 24.59 3.70
C ILE A 561 2.07 24.33 2.22
N GLY A 562 2.76 23.35 1.65
CA GLY A 562 2.61 23.02 0.24
C GLY A 562 3.29 21.72 -0.18
N ALA A 563 3.28 21.46 -1.48
CA ALA A 563 3.97 20.35 -2.12
C ALA A 563 4.77 20.83 -3.32
N ARG A 564 5.95 20.23 -3.54
CA ARG A 564 6.77 20.45 -4.74
C ARG A 564 6.83 19.19 -5.59
N LEU A 565 6.98 19.38 -6.89
CA LEU A 565 7.25 18.32 -7.84
C LEU A 565 8.76 18.05 -7.93
N ASN A 566 9.10 16.83 -8.38
CA ASN A 566 10.47 16.41 -8.66
C ASN A 566 10.98 16.84 -10.05
N ASP A 567 10.39 17.88 -10.64
CA ASP A 567 10.89 18.49 -11.86
C ASP A 567 12.12 19.36 -11.59
N LYS A 568 12.83 19.73 -12.66
CA LYS A 568 14.07 20.52 -12.56
C LYS A 568 13.86 21.88 -11.86
N ASP A 569 12.67 22.45 -12.01
CA ASP A 569 12.31 23.76 -11.46
C ASP A 569 11.72 23.67 -10.04
N SER A 570 11.55 22.45 -9.51
CA SER A 570 10.87 22.17 -8.23
C SER A 570 9.54 22.92 -8.11
N THR A 571 8.73 22.79 -9.16
CA THR A 571 7.45 23.46 -9.34
C THR A 571 6.55 23.20 -8.14
N VAL A 572 5.94 24.27 -7.62
CA VAL A 572 4.91 24.19 -6.58
C VAL A 572 3.66 23.56 -7.18
N LEU A 573 3.27 22.40 -6.67
CA LEU A 573 2.01 21.73 -7.03
C LEU A 573 0.84 22.47 -6.37
N PHE A 574 0.92 22.62 -5.04
CA PHE A 574 0.03 23.47 -4.27
C PHE A 574 0.80 24.19 -3.16
N GLN A 575 0.32 25.35 -2.76
CA GLN A 575 0.85 26.12 -1.64
C GLN A 575 -0.25 26.96 -1.00
N LEU A 576 -0.49 26.76 0.29
CA LEU A 576 -1.27 27.69 1.08
C LEU A 576 -0.31 28.72 1.71
N SER A 577 -0.65 29.99 1.54
CA SER A 577 0.11 31.15 2.01
C SER A 577 -0.79 32.10 2.77
N TYR A 578 -0.21 32.97 3.59
CA TYR A 578 -0.95 33.95 4.38
C TYR A 578 -0.52 35.39 4.09
N THR A 579 -1.46 36.32 4.22
CA THR A 579 -1.28 37.75 3.86
C THR A 579 -1.42 38.66 5.08
N SER A 580 -0.86 39.88 5.01
CA SER A 580 -0.96 40.89 6.08
C SER A 580 -2.41 41.25 6.48
N GLU A 581 -3.38 41.02 5.60
CA GLU A 581 -4.82 41.29 5.82
C GLU A 581 -5.55 40.18 6.60
N GLY A 582 -4.88 39.08 6.98
CA GLY A 582 -5.54 37.94 7.64
C GLY A 582 -6.22 36.97 6.66
N ASN A 583 -6.01 37.15 5.35
CA ASN A 583 -6.55 36.30 4.28
C ASN A 583 -5.57 35.19 3.89
N TRP A 584 -6.09 34.14 3.26
CA TRP A 584 -5.32 33.06 2.67
C TRP A 584 -5.11 33.28 1.18
N ASN A 585 -3.98 32.78 0.66
CA ASN A 585 -3.74 32.67 -0.77
C ASN A 585 -3.37 31.21 -1.07
N LEU A 586 -4.12 30.57 -1.95
CA LEU A 586 -3.87 29.20 -2.40
C LEU A 586 -3.30 29.25 -3.82
N THR A 587 -2.06 28.82 -3.99
CA THR A 587 -1.53 28.47 -5.31
C THR A 587 -1.85 27.02 -5.58
N LEU A 588 -2.43 26.70 -6.74
CA LEU A 588 -2.69 25.34 -7.21
C LEU A 588 -2.38 25.28 -8.72
N HIS A 589 -1.49 24.38 -9.13
CA HIS A 589 -1.05 24.24 -10.53
C HIS A 589 -0.61 25.57 -11.18
N LYS A 590 0.21 26.36 -10.46
CA LYS A 590 0.68 27.70 -10.88
C LYS A 590 -0.41 28.77 -11.01
N LYS A 591 -1.65 28.48 -10.60
CA LYS A 591 -2.74 29.46 -10.50
C LYS A 591 -2.92 29.90 -9.06
N ASP A 592 -3.05 31.20 -8.83
CA ASP A 592 -3.25 31.77 -7.50
C ASP A 592 -4.71 32.12 -7.27
N PHE A 593 -5.24 31.67 -6.15
CA PHE A 593 -6.60 31.91 -5.68
C PHE A 593 -6.52 32.70 -4.38
N LEU A 594 -6.98 33.96 -4.38
CA LEU A 594 -7.12 34.73 -3.16
C LEU A 594 -8.37 34.26 -2.41
N VAL A 595 -8.17 33.56 -1.31
CA VAL A 595 -9.25 32.96 -0.54
C VAL A 595 -9.57 33.86 0.65
N LYS A 596 -10.68 34.60 0.54
CA LYS A 596 -11.22 35.44 1.62
C LYS A 596 -12.28 34.65 2.40
N PRO A 597 -11.99 34.17 3.63
CA PRO A 597 -13.02 33.52 4.44
C PRO A 597 -14.12 34.54 4.77
N SER A 598 -15.38 34.09 4.83
CA SER A 598 -16.52 34.98 5.08
C SER A 598 -16.96 34.97 6.54
N GLY A 599 -16.79 36.06 7.27
CA GLY A 599 -17.04 36.15 8.72
C GLY A 599 -15.86 35.70 9.57
N ASP A 600 -16.02 35.61 10.89
CA ASP A 600 -14.89 35.45 11.84
C ASP A 600 -14.28 34.04 11.88
N VAL A 601 -14.85 33.06 11.16
CA VAL A 601 -14.43 31.66 11.21
C VAL A 601 -13.65 31.30 9.94
N GLY A 602 -12.34 31.15 10.05
CA GLY A 602 -11.47 30.72 8.95
C GLY A 602 -10.35 31.71 8.63
N ASN A 603 -10.46 32.97 9.06
CA ASN A 603 -9.34 33.91 9.02
C ASN A 603 -8.24 33.46 9.98
N TRP A 604 -7.01 33.84 9.67
CA TRP A 604 -5.90 33.59 10.57
C TRP A 604 -5.64 34.79 11.48
N GLY A 605 -5.23 34.50 12.71
CA GLY A 605 -4.88 35.49 13.72
C GLY A 605 -3.47 35.26 14.25
N LYS A 606 -2.78 36.34 14.60
CA LYS A 606 -1.45 36.26 15.23
C LYS A 606 -1.55 35.46 16.53
N ASN A 607 -0.61 34.54 16.74
CA ASN A 607 -0.53 33.68 17.93
C ASN A 607 -1.81 32.86 18.21
N THR A 608 -2.59 32.57 17.16
CA THR A 608 -3.78 31.71 17.25
C THR A 608 -3.52 30.43 16.48
N ALA A 609 -3.71 29.28 17.14
CA ALA A 609 -3.58 27.98 16.50
C ALA A 609 -4.75 27.73 15.55
N ILE A 610 -4.44 27.29 14.33
CA ILE A 610 -5.41 27.01 13.28
C ILE A 610 -5.08 25.67 12.65
N ARG A 611 -6.08 24.81 12.48
CA ARG A 611 -5.89 23.58 11.73
C ARG A 611 -6.17 23.82 10.24
N VAL A 612 -5.16 23.57 9.42
CA VAL A 612 -5.24 23.61 7.97
C VAL A 612 -5.27 22.18 7.45
N THR A 613 -6.16 21.88 6.51
CA THR A 613 -6.26 20.56 5.88
C THR A 613 -6.37 20.72 4.37
N VAL A 614 -5.51 20.04 3.63
CA VAL A 614 -5.52 19.94 2.15
C VAL A 614 -5.82 18.50 1.79
N GLN A 615 -6.78 18.30 0.88
CA GLN A 615 -7.17 16.99 0.38
C GLN A 615 -7.13 16.99 -1.14
N LYS A 616 -6.71 15.86 -1.71
CA LYS A 616 -6.81 15.54 -3.12
C LYS A 616 -7.46 14.17 -3.25
N ASP A 617 -8.43 14.01 -4.16
CA ASP A 617 -9.03 12.71 -4.45
C ASP A 617 -8.48 12.07 -5.75
N ASN A 618 -9.09 10.95 -6.14
CA ASN A 618 -8.71 10.19 -7.34
C ASN A 618 -9.19 10.83 -8.65
N ASP A 619 -10.17 11.74 -8.59
CA ASP A 619 -10.69 12.49 -9.73
C ASP A 619 -9.91 13.82 -9.92
N ASP A 620 -8.85 14.00 -9.14
CA ASP A 620 -8.00 15.17 -9.06
C ASP A 620 -8.70 16.44 -8.53
N ASP A 621 -9.79 16.28 -7.78
CA ASP A 621 -10.45 17.37 -7.07
C ASP A 621 -9.67 17.71 -5.79
N TRP A 622 -9.50 19.02 -5.58
CA TRP A 622 -8.81 19.59 -4.43
C TRP A 622 -9.76 20.28 -3.46
N PHE A 623 -9.55 20.05 -2.17
CA PHE A 623 -10.32 20.67 -1.10
C PHE A 623 -9.38 21.23 -0.03
N VAL A 624 -9.59 22.46 0.39
CA VAL A 624 -8.81 23.11 1.45
C VAL A 624 -9.71 23.60 2.57
N TYR A 625 -9.33 23.32 3.81
CA TYR A 625 -10.07 23.67 5.01
C TYR A 625 -9.18 24.46 5.98
N ALA A 626 -9.78 25.44 6.65
CA ALA A 626 -9.20 26.14 7.80
C ALA A 626 -10.18 26.08 8.98
N ASN A 627 -9.73 25.53 10.12
CA ASN A 627 -10.57 25.25 11.30
C ASN A 627 -11.87 24.52 10.97
N GLY A 628 -11.78 23.51 10.11
CA GLY A 628 -12.90 22.66 9.67
C GLY A 628 -13.90 23.34 8.72
N ARG A 629 -13.66 24.60 8.37
CA ARG A 629 -14.43 25.29 7.34
C ARG A 629 -13.72 25.14 6.01
N ARG A 630 -14.45 24.68 4.99
CA ARG A 630 -13.94 24.63 3.61
C ARG A 630 -13.75 26.05 3.09
N ILE A 631 -12.54 26.34 2.62
CA ILE A 631 -12.15 27.64 2.06
C ILE A 631 -11.88 27.56 0.55
N TYR A 632 -11.65 26.35 0.02
CA TYR A 632 -11.52 26.08 -1.41
C TYR A 632 -12.08 24.70 -1.74
N GLU A 633 -12.66 24.57 -2.93
CA GLU A 633 -13.16 23.35 -3.56
C GLU A 633 -12.93 23.51 -5.06
N THR A 634 -12.53 22.44 -5.73
CA THR A 634 -12.47 22.44 -7.19
C THR A 634 -13.91 22.46 -7.71
N ASP A 635 -14.27 23.53 -8.40
CA ASP A 635 -15.58 23.66 -9.04
C ASP A 635 -15.39 23.68 -10.56
N GLU A 636 -15.71 22.58 -11.22
CA GLU A 636 -15.66 22.49 -12.69
C GLU A 636 -16.62 23.50 -13.36
N GLU A 637 -17.67 23.98 -12.69
CA GLU A 637 -18.63 24.94 -13.26
C GLU A 637 -18.11 26.39 -13.24
N GLU A 638 -17.17 26.73 -12.35
CA GLU A 638 -16.56 28.08 -12.29
C GLU A 638 -15.43 28.27 -13.30
N LEU A 639 -14.86 27.19 -13.83
CA LEU A 639 -13.79 27.24 -14.82
C LEU A 639 -14.35 27.56 -16.21
N GLU A 640 -13.84 28.61 -16.86
CA GLU A 640 -14.22 28.92 -18.26
C GLU A 640 -13.85 27.75 -19.20
N GLU A 641 -14.50 27.60 -20.35
CA GLU A 641 -14.24 26.46 -21.28
C GLU A 641 -12.74 26.25 -21.60
N GLU A 642 -11.98 27.33 -21.77
CA GLU A 642 -10.53 27.27 -21.98
C GLU A 642 -9.77 26.75 -20.74
N GLU A 643 -10.22 27.14 -19.54
CA GLU A 643 -9.65 26.67 -18.28
C GLU A 643 -10.00 25.21 -18.00
N MET A 644 -11.23 24.81 -18.30
CA MET A 644 -11.68 23.42 -18.27
C MET A 644 -10.91 22.54 -19.25
N ALA A 645 -10.64 23.04 -20.46
CA ALA A 645 -9.82 22.32 -21.44
C ALA A 645 -8.38 22.17 -20.94
N GLN A 646 -7.82 23.17 -20.25
CA GLN A 646 -6.51 23.03 -19.61
C GLN A 646 -6.55 22.07 -18.41
N HIS A 647 -7.57 22.12 -17.56
CA HIS A 647 -7.69 21.23 -16.40
C HIS A 647 -7.88 19.77 -16.81
N ARG A 648 -8.77 19.49 -17.77
CA ARG A 648 -9.04 18.13 -18.27
C ARG A 648 -7.89 17.53 -19.07
N ASN A 649 -7.10 18.36 -19.76
CA ASN A 649 -5.98 17.88 -20.59
C ASN A 649 -4.62 17.96 -19.88
N ALA A 650 -4.50 18.69 -18.78
CA ALA A 650 -3.28 18.69 -17.98
C ALA A 650 -3.27 17.42 -17.14
N ASP A 651 -2.48 16.43 -17.57
CA ASP A 651 -1.85 15.52 -16.62
C ASP A 651 -1.16 16.41 -15.57
N GLN A 652 -1.81 16.63 -14.42
CA GLN A 652 -1.41 17.59 -13.38
C GLN A 652 0.04 17.38 -12.93
N PHE A 653 0.48 16.14 -13.07
CA PHE A 653 1.80 15.63 -12.77
C PHE A 653 2.71 15.59 -14.01
N GLY A 654 2.14 15.33 -15.18
CA GLY A 654 2.89 15.00 -16.38
C GLY A 654 3.79 13.79 -16.11
N SER A 655 5.07 13.92 -16.48
CA SER A 655 6.11 12.94 -16.14
C SER A 655 6.64 13.04 -14.70
N HIS A 656 6.24 14.06 -13.94
CA HIS A 656 6.79 14.37 -12.62
C HIS A 656 5.87 13.89 -11.50
N ARG A 657 6.38 13.75 -10.28
CA ARG A 657 5.63 13.28 -9.11
C ARG A 657 5.96 14.18 -7.92
N ILE A 658 5.16 14.12 -6.86
CA ILE A 658 5.43 14.91 -5.65
C ILE A 658 6.77 14.47 -5.06
N SER A 659 7.70 15.40 -4.87
CA SER A 659 8.98 15.12 -4.21
C SER A 659 8.82 15.10 -2.69
N HIS A 660 8.25 16.18 -2.14
CA HIS A 660 8.08 16.41 -0.71
C HIS A 660 6.95 17.39 -0.44
N PHE A 661 6.39 17.31 0.77
CA PHE A 661 5.66 18.41 1.39
C PHE A 661 6.63 19.38 2.04
N PHE A 662 6.29 20.66 2.09
CA PHE A 662 7.08 21.66 2.81
C PHE A 662 6.22 22.43 3.80
N PHE A 663 6.86 22.90 4.88
CA PHE A 663 6.26 23.70 5.94
C PHE A 663 7.15 24.90 6.26
N GLY A 664 6.54 26.07 6.38
CA GLY A 664 7.25 27.33 6.54
C GLY A 664 7.98 27.77 5.25
N ALA A 665 8.68 28.89 5.36
CA ALA A 665 9.47 29.48 4.29
C ALA A 665 10.79 30.02 4.85
N GLY A 666 11.88 29.66 4.17
CA GLY A 666 13.21 30.22 4.42
C GLY A 666 13.29 31.72 4.12
N ASN A 667 14.26 32.42 4.72
CA ASN A 667 14.60 33.78 4.29
C ASN A 667 15.34 33.71 2.93
N LYS A 668 14.74 34.23 1.85
CA LYS A 668 15.49 34.51 0.61
C LYS A 668 15.89 35.98 0.58
N GLU A 669 16.89 36.32 -0.24
CA GLU A 669 17.16 37.74 -0.55
C GLU A 669 15.86 38.35 -1.10
N ASP A 670 15.39 39.43 -0.47
CA ASP A 670 14.14 40.16 -0.78
C ASP A 670 12.80 39.52 -0.36
N GLU A 671 12.77 38.34 0.26
CA GLU A 671 11.55 37.71 0.77
C GLU A 671 11.54 37.62 2.30
N GLU A 672 10.42 38.02 2.92
CA GLU A 672 10.21 37.86 4.37
C GLU A 672 9.96 36.38 4.69
N GLY A 673 10.83 35.76 5.48
CA GLY A 673 10.64 34.37 5.89
C GLY A 673 9.54 34.21 6.92
N SER A 674 9.04 32.97 7.05
CA SER A 674 7.93 32.67 7.96
C SER A 674 8.39 32.64 9.41
N HIS A 675 7.55 33.08 10.35
CA HIS A 675 7.72 32.80 11.78
C HIS A 675 6.48 32.06 12.29
N VAL A 676 6.55 30.73 12.23
CA VAL A 676 5.39 29.85 12.43
C VAL A 676 5.74 28.67 13.32
N THR A 677 4.79 28.21 14.13
CA THR A 677 4.87 26.90 14.78
C THR A 677 3.95 25.92 14.07
N VAL A 678 4.49 24.77 13.68
CA VAL A 678 3.77 23.70 13.00
C VAL A 678 3.73 22.49 13.92
N ALA A 679 2.55 21.91 14.08
CA ALA A 679 2.29 20.83 15.03
C ALA A 679 1.22 19.89 14.49
N ASP A 680 1.17 18.70 15.06
CA ASP A 680 0.20 17.66 14.75
C ASP A 680 -0.01 17.46 13.23
N VAL A 681 1.09 17.28 12.50
CA VAL A 681 1.04 17.06 11.05
C VAL A 681 0.62 15.62 10.80
N LEU A 682 -0.52 15.41 10.16
CA LEU A 682 -1.14 14.13 9.91
C LEU A 682 -1.28 13.90 8.41
N LEU A 683 -0.79 12.76 7.93
CA LEU A 683 -0.89 12.36 6.53
C LEU A 683 -1.76 11.11 6.41
N TYR A 684 -2.85 11.20 5.65
CA TYR A 684 -3.75 10.08 5.37
C TYR A 684 -3.66 9.65 3.90
N ASN A 685 -3.78 8.35 3.65
CA ASN A 685 -3.89 7.73 2.32
C ASN A 685 -5.32 7.75 1.74
N ARG A 686 -6.18 8.62 2.27
CA ARG A 686 -7.59 8.77 1.91
C ARG A 686 -8.04 10.22 2.12
N ILE A 687 -9.20 10.53 1.55
CA ILE A 687 -9.97 11.72 1.92
C ILE A 687 -10.73 11.49 3.23
N LEU A 688 -10.92 12.56 3.98
CA LEU A 688 -11.67 12.60 5.23
C LEU A 688 -13.04 13.24 4.97
N TYR A 689 -14.09 12.54 5.38
CA TYR A 689 -15.45 13.04 5.25
C TYR A 689 -15.85 13.90 6.43
N ARG A 690 -17.09 14.40 6.42
CA ARG A 690 -17.58 15.40 7.36
C ARG A 690 -17.37 15.05 8.84
N ASP A 691 -17.60 13.79 9.23
CA ASP A 691 -17.47 13.35 10.62
C ASP A 691 -16.00 13.22 11.03
N ASP A 692 -15.17 12.67 10.15
CA ASP A 692 -13.71 12.60 10.31
C ASP A 692 -13.11 14.01 10.47
N LEU A 693 -13.44 14.92 9.55
CA LEU A 693 -13.01 16.32 9.61
C LEU A 693 -13.49 17.01 10.88
N ARG A 694 -14.73 16.78 11.30
CA ARG A 694 -15.23 17.36 12.55
C ARG A 694 -14.41 16.86 13.74
N SER A 695 -14.14 15.56 13.82
CA SER A 695 -13.33 14.96 14.90
C SER A 695 -11.92 15.56 14.92
N LEU A 696 -11.30 15.72 13.74
CA LEU A 696 -9.98 16.28 13.55
C LEU A 696 -9.89 17.74 14.00
N ASN A 697 -10.94 18.54 13.75
CA ASN A 697 -10.98 19.96 14.09
C ASN A 697 -11.44 20.25 15.53
N ALA A 698 -12.12 19.32 16.19
CA ALA A 698 -12.54 19.48 17.59
C ALA A 698 -11.36 19.48 18.57
N ARG A 699 -10.18 19.03 18.15
CA ARG A 699 -8.99 18.94 18.99
C ARG A 699 -8.10 20.18 18.87
N THR A 700 -8.01 20.95 19.96
CA THR A 700 -7.13 22.12 20.09
C THR A 700 -5.86 21.86 20.91
N ALA A 701 -5.78 20.76 21.66
CA ALA A 701 -4.60 20.44 22.49
C ALA A 701 -3.62 19.50 21.74
N PRO A 702 -2.33 19.86 21.65
CA PRO A 702 -1.27 19.01 21.08
C PRO A 702 -1.19 17.65 21.77
N ILE A 703 -0.76 16.63 21.04
CA ILE A 703 -0.53 15.30 21.61
C ILE A 703 0.81 15.31 22.35
N ARG A 704 0.75 15.13 23.67
CA ARG A 704 1.96 14.92 24.48
C ARG A 704 2.46 13.50 24.24
N HIS A 705 3.75 13.39 23.91
CA HIS A 705 4.43 12.12 23.71
C HIS A 705 4.36 11.24 24.96
N PRO A 706 4.01 9.95 24.85
CA PRO A 706 4.15 9.01 25.97
C PRO A 706 5.60 8.89 26.46
N ALA A 707 6.59 9.04 25.57
CA ALA A 707 8.01 9.00 25.94
C ALA A 707 8.43 10.13 26.89
N ALA A 708 7.67 11.22 26.97
CA ALA A 708 7.90 12.25 27.98
C ALA A 708 7.60 11.73 29.40
N GLU A 709 6.71 10.73 29.56
CA GLU A 709 6.46 10.11 30.86
C GLU A 709 7.56 9.13 31.27
N GLU A 710 8.19 8.40 30.34
CA GLU A 710 9.33 7.53 30.68
C GLU A 710 10.54 8.32 31.19
N LEU A 711 10.81 9.50 30.61
CA LEU A 711 11.88 10.37 31.08
C LEU A 711 11.60 11.00 32.45
N ASP A 712 10.35 11.42 32.73
CA ASP A 712 10.01 11.96 34.06
C ASP A 712 10.05 10.88 35.15
N THR A 713 9.73 9.63 34.81
CA THR A 713 9.74 8.51 35.75
C THR A 713 11.16 8.01 36.02
N ALA A 714 12.02 7.92 34.99
CA ALA A 714 13.41 7.48 35.14
C ALA A 714 14.25 8.46 35.97
N VAL A 715 14.05 9.78 35.79
CA VAL A 715 14.74 10.81 36.57
C VAL A 715 14.30 10.80 38.04
N LYS A 716 13.05 10.44 38.34
CA LYS A 716 12.58 10.36 39.73
C LYS A 716 13.12 9.16 40.51
N VAL A 717 13.46 8.06 39.85
CA VAL A 717 13.83 6.81 40.55
C VAL A 717 15.34 6.60 40.68
N THR A 718 16.18 7.15 39.79
CA THR A 718 17.63 6.82 39.78
C THR A 718 18.59 8.00 39.96
N ALA A 719 18.10 9.23 39.99
CA ALA A 719 18.96 10.41 40.11
C ALA A 719 19.45 10.63 41.56
N THR A 720 20.75 10.87 41.69
CA THR A 720 21.40 11.26 42.96
C THR A 720 20.86 12.62 43.44
N GLU A 721 20.95 12.92 44.74
CA GLU A 721 20.37 14.15 45.31
C GLU A 721 20.90 15.44 44.66
N GLU A 722 22.13 15.46 44.14
CA GLU A 722 22.64 16.59 43.34
C GLU A 722 21.90 16.76 42.01
N GLU A 723 21.56 15.67 41.33
CA GLU A 723 20.81 15.71 40.07
C GLU A 723 19.36 16.14 40.32
N LYS A 724 18.74 15.72 41.44
CA LYS A 724 17.41 16.21 41.85
C LYS A 724 17.41 17.71 42.15
N GLN A 725 18.45 18.23 42.80
CA GLN A 725 18.56 19.67 43.05
C GLN A 725 18.75 20.46 41.76
N THR A 726 19.51 19.93 40.80
CA THR A 726 19.72 20.56 39.50
C THR A 726 18.43 20.57 38.67
N ALA A 727 17.68 19.46 38.68
CA ALA A 727 16.36 19.39 38.04
C ALA A 727 15.37 20.36 38.68
N ALA A 728 15.32 20.45 40.02
CA ALA A 728 14.48 21.41 40.74
C ALA A 728 14.87 22.86 40.48
N GLN A 729 16.17 23.17 40.35
CA GLN A 729 16.64 24.49 39.94
C GLN A 729 16.23 24.82 38.50
N LEU A 730 16.30 23.85 37.58
CA LEU A 730 15.81 24.01 36.21
C LEU A 730 14.30 24.24 36.17
N THR A 731 13.50 23.51 36.96
CA THR A 731 12.05 23.73 37.04
C THR A 731 11.71 25.09 37.63
N ASN A 732 12.42 25.52 38.68
CA ASN A 732 12.21 26.84 39.28
C ASN A 732 12.65 27.97 38.33
N SER A 733 13.71 27.77 37.56
CA SER A 733 14.16 28.73 36.54
C SER A 733 13.17 28.81 35.38
N LEU A 734 12.57 27.69 34.98
CA LEU A 734 11.52 27.65 33.96
C LEU A 734 10.25 28.34 34.45
N ALA A 735 9.82 28.09 35.69
CA ALA A 735 8.67 28.75 36.31
C ALA A 735 8.90 30.26 36.52
N ALA A 736 10.14 30.69 36.79
CA ALA A 736 10.51 32.09 36.84
C ALA A 736 10.44 32.74 35.45
N ALA A 737 10.95 32.06 34.41
CA ALA A 737 10.85 32.54 33.03
C ALA A 737 9.39 32.62 32.55
N THR A 738 8.51 31.72 33.01
CA THR A 738 7.07 31.82 32.69
C THR A 738 6.39 32.99 33.41
N ARG A 739 6.84 33.33 34.63
CA ARG A 739 6.31 34.49 35.39
C ARG A 739 6.76 35.83 34.84
N GLU A 740 7.94 35.93 34.23
CA GLU A 740 8.36 37.17 33.55
C GLU A 740 7.62 37.42 32.22
N ALA A 741 6.98 36.40 31.64
CA ALA A 741 6.17 36.55 30.43
C ALA A 741 4.68 36.83 30.69
N THR A 742 4.22 36.86 31.96
CA THR A 742 2.81 37.10 32.29
C THR A 742 2.65 38.18 33.37
N THR A 743 3.10 39.38 33.04
CA THR A 743 2.72 40.63 33.74
C THR A 743 1.97 41.55 32.77
N GLN A 744 0.72 41.21 32.47
CA GLN A 744 -0.27 42.20 32.02
C GLN A 744 -1.70 41.70 32.24
N GLU A 745 -2.31 42.31 33.27
CA GLU A 745 -3.72 42.58 33.54
C GLU A 745 -4.83 41.50 33.55
N ASP A 746 -5.41 41.41 34.75
CA ASP A 746 -6.82 41.30 35.13
C ASP A 746 -7.60 39.96 35.17
N THR A 747 -7.55 39.37 36.37
CA THR A 747 -8.68 39.10 37.29
C THR A 747 -10.04 38.66 36.71
N GLN A 748 -10.39 37.36 36.84
CA GLN A 748 -11.28 36.80 37.90
C GLN A 748 -11.77 35.36 37.54
N PRO A 749 -11.94 34.43 38.50
CA PRO A 749 -12.03 32.98 38.23
C PRO A 749 -13.44 32.39 38.44
N ALA A 750 -13.73 31.25 37.80
CA ALA A 750 -14.35 30.06 38.40
C ALA A 750 -14.81 29.04 37.33
N ALA A 751 -14.31 27.80 37.43
CA ALA A 751 -15.13 26.58 37.48
C ALA A 751 -14.22 25.33 37.48
N THR A 752 -14.19 24.66 38.62
CA THR A 752 -13.48 23.40 38.88
C THR A 752 -14.25 22.21 38.31
N PRO A 753 -13.63 21.30 37.53
CA PRO A 753 -14.14 19.94 37.35
C PRO A 753 -13.47 19.01 38.37
N ARG A 754 -14.31 18.32 39.14
CA ARG A 754 -13.96 17.29 40.13
C ARG A 754 -13.60 15.97 39.44
N THR A 755 -12.47 15.40 39.88
CA THR A 755 -12.26 14.00 40.29
C THR A 755 -12.79 12.90 39.36
N ALA A 756 -11.90 12.32 38.55
CA ALA A 756 -12.06 10.97 38.01
C ALA A 756 -11.08 10.03 38.74
N THR A 757 -11.65 9.03 39.39
CA THR A 757 -11.02 8.05 40.27
C THR A 757 -10.07 7.14 39.50
N GLN A 758 -8.81 7.06 39.97
CA GLN A 758 -7.79 6.15 39.47
C GLN A 758 -8.17 4.69 39.73
N LEU A 759 -8.23 3.89 38.66
CA LEU A 759 -8.21 2.43 38.71
C LEU A 759 -6.76 1.98 38.61
N THR A 760 -6.16 1.64 39.74
CA THR A 760 -4.86 0.99 39.85
C THR A 760 -5.03 -0.50 39.59
N THR A 761 -4.53 -1.00 38.45
CA THR A 761 -4.22 -2.43 38.28
C THR A 761 -2.71 -2.58 38.20
N SER A 762 -2.16 -3.11 39.29
CA SER A 762 -0.77 -3.50 39.47
C SER A 762 -0.42 -4.68 38.56
N LEU A 763 0.55 -4.49 37.67
CA LEU A 763 1.33 -5.57 37.06
C LEU A 763 2.78 -5.31 37.46
N ALA A 764 3.19 -6.00 38.52
CA ALA A 764 4.57 -6.09 38.96
C ALA A 764 5.26 -7.25 38.23
N ASP A 765 6.57 -7.11 38.09
CA ASP A 765 7.56 -8.14 37.76
C ASP A 765 7.65 -8.57 36.28
N VAL A 766 8.25 -7.70 35.45
CA VAL A 766 9.08 -8.16 34.33
C VAL A 766 10.47 -7.55 34.50
N GLU A 767 11.39 -8.40 34.95
CA GLU A 767 12.81 -8.13 35.12
C GLU A 767 13.44 -8.02 33.71
N GLU A 768 13.56 -6.80 33.20
CA GLU A 768 14.14 -6.54 31.88
C GLU A 768 15.68 -6.46 31.99
N ALA A 769 16.35 -7.49 31.45
CA ALA A 769 17.81 -7.53 31.34
C ALA A 769 18.30 -6.51 30.29
N PRO A 770 19.45 -5.85 30.51
CA PRO A 770 19.83 -4.66 29.75
C PRO A 770 20.26 -5.01 28.33
N ILE A 771 19.55 -4.42 27.37
CA ILE A 771 19.84 -4.46 25.94
C ILE A 771 21.22 -3.81 25.70
N ALA A 772 22.20 -4.64 25.37
CA ALA A 772 23.49 -4.18 24.88
C ALA A 772 23.30 -3.47 23.53
N GLN A 773 23.57 -2.16 23.52
CA GLN A 773 23.59 -1.36 22.30
C GLN A 773 24.64 -1.91 21.33
N PRO A 774 24.29 -2.20 20.06
CA PRO A 774 25.27 -2.60 19.06
C PRO A 774 26.16 -1.40 18.71
N THR A 775 27.42 -1.50 19.10
CA THR A 775 28.53 -0.71 18.56
C THR A 775 28.77 -1.12 17.11
N ASP A 776 28.09 -0.46 16.17
CA ASP A 776 28.61 -0.05 14.85
C ASP A 776 27.45 0.49 14.01
N SER A 777 26.80 1.54 14.53
CA SER A 777 26.02 2.44 13.69
C SER A 777 27.01 3.35 12.97
N GLN A 778 27.52 2.90 11.83
CA GLN A 778 28.08 3.83 10.84
C GLN A 778 26.95 4.76 10.42
N SER A 779 26.88 5.92 11.09
CA SER A 779 26.06 7.05 10.67
C SER A 779 26.43 7.38 9.24
N VAL A 780 25.58 7.00 8.29
CA VAL A 780 25.61 7.52 6.92
C VAL A 780 25.29 9.01 7.05
N ARG A 781 26.35 9.81 7.23
CA ARG A 781 26.27 11.26 7.16
C ARG A 781 25.93 11.60 5.73
N VAL A 782 24.67 11.97 5.52
CA VAL A 782 24.21 12.68 4.32
C VAL A 782 24.96 14.01 4.31
N LEU A 783 26.10 14.06 3.63
CA LEU A 783 26.75 15.32 3.32
C LEU A 783 25.93 15.99 2.24
N ALA A 784 25.21 17.03 2.65
CA ALA A 784 24.55 17.99 1.78
C ALA A 784 25.53 18.48 0.71
N GLY A 785 25.01 18.60 -0.51
CA GLY A 785 25.77 18.90 -1.71
C GLY A 785 26.62 20.17 -1.57
N SER A 786 27.93 20.00 -1.71
CA SER A 786 28.81 21.09 -2.09
C SER A 786 28.92 21.08 -3.60
N GLU A 787 28.41 22.14 -4.21
CA GLU A 787 28.64 22.51 -5.61
C GLU A 787 30.14 22.42 -5.91
N SER A 788 30.53 21.52 -6.82
CA SER A 788 31.83 21.62 -7.47
C SER A 788 31.63 21.50 -8.97
N SER A 789 31.62 22.67 -9.59
CA SER A 789 31.93 22.87 -10.99
C SER A 789 33.34 22.35 -11.25
N ALA A 790 33.47 21.30 -12.05
CA ALA A 790 34.74 20.94 -12.66
C ALA A 790 34.49 20.30 -14.03
N GLU A 791 35.18 20.86 -15.00
CA GLU A 791 35.01 20.72 -16.44
C GLU A 791 35.18 19.29 -16.97
N ASN A 792 34.46 19.05 -18.06
CA ASN A 792 34.66 18.03 -19.08
C ASN A 792 36.07 17.42 -19.10
N VAL A 793 36.20 16.23 -18.52
CA VAL A 793 37.17 15.23 -18.97
C VAL A 793 36.35 14.05 -19.47
N THR A 794 36.11 14.07 -20.78
CA THR A 794 35.66 12.91 -21.54
C THR A 794 36.77 11.87 -21.51
N ASP A 795 36.64 10.84 -20.68
CA ASP A 795 37.34 9.59 -20.93
C ASP A 795 36.38 8.42 -20.71
N GLY A 796 36.26 7.60 -21.76
CA GLY A 796 35.15 6.70 -21.98
C GLY A 796 35.13 5.53 -21.00
N LEU A 797 34.02 5.41 -20.27
CA LEU A 797 33.59 4.16 -19.67
C LEU A 797 32.16 3.88 -20.13
N SER A 798 32.07 3.16 -21.24
CA SER A 798 30.81 2.60 -21.74
C SER A 798 30.20 1.69 -20.67
N PRO A 799 28.89 1.81 -20.37
CA PRO A 799 28.23 0.98 -19.39
C PRO A 799 28.17 -0.46 -19.91
N HIS A 800 28.90 -1.36 -19.23
CA HIS A 800 28.80 -2.80 -19.43
C HIS A 800 27.37 -3.24 -19.10
N THR A 801 26.56 -3.39 -20.15
CA THR A 801 25.21 -3.92 -20.08
C THR A 801 25.27 -5.36 -19.57
N ALA A 802 24.40 -5.67 -18.61
CA ALA A 802 24.26 -6.97 -17.99
C ALA A 802 24.26 -8.12 -19.02
N ALA A 803 25.09 -9.12 -18.77
CA ALA A 803 25.25 -10.30 -19.59
C ALA A 803 23.91 -11.05 -19.72
N LYS A 804 23.31 -10.96 -20.91
CA LYS A 804 22.22 -11.82 -21.37
C LYS A 804 22.77 -13.24 -21.59
N ASN A 805 22.65 -14.12 -20.60
CA ASN A 805 22.66 -15.57 -20.83
C ASN A 805 21.21 -16.07 -20.90
N GLY A 806 20.57 -15.75 -22.03
CA GLY A 806 19.32 -16.34 -22.48
C GLY A 806 19.45 -16.47 -23.99
N THR A 807 19.63 -17.69 -24.46
CA THR A 807 19.90 -18.07 -25.85
C THR A 807 18.95 -17.34 -26.81
N SER A 808 19.53 -16.46 -27.63
CA SER A 808 18.83 -15.63 -28.60
C SER A 808 18.19 -16.49 -29.70
N VAL A 809 16.86 -16.43 -29.81
CA VAL A 809 16.16 -16.63 -31.09
C VAL A 809 16.27 -15.33 -31.88
N SER A 810 16.64 -15.45 -33.16
CA SER A 810 17.08 -14.40 -34.07
C SER A 810 16.30 -13.09 -33.99
N GLU A 811 17.01 -12.02 -33.64
CA GLU A 811 16.56 -10.63 -33.72
C GLU A 811 16.24 -10.26 -35.17
N THR A 812 14.95 -10.18 -35.51
CA THR A 812 14.50 -9.31 -36.60
C THR A 812 14.60 -7.88 -36.11
N ASN A 813 15.51 -7.12 -36.74
CA ASN A 813 15.72 -5.69 -36.53
C ASN A 813 14.42 -4.90 -36.61
N HIS A 814 13.77 -4.65 -35.48
CA HIS A 814 12.88 -3.53 -35.30
C HIS A 814 13.40 -2.70 -34.13
N SER A 815 13.85 -1.51 -34.49
CA SER A 815 14.48 -0.52 -33.63
C SER A 815 13.69 -0.29 -32.35
N ALA A 816 14.40 -0.36 -31.23
CA ALA A 816 13.89 -0.05 -29.90
C ALA A 816 13.46 1.42 -29.84
N SER A 817 12.16 1.69 -30.02
CA SER A 817 11.55 2.86 -29.41
C SER A 817 11.20 2.47 -27.98
N GLY A 818 11.86 3.08 -27.00
CA GLY A 818 11.49 2.98 -25.59
C GLY A 818 10.03 3.41 -25.44
N GLY A 819 9.13 2.43 -25.42
CA GLY A 819 7.71 2.64 -25.30
C GLY A 819 7.38 2.98 -23.87
N SER A 820 7.58 4.23 -23.48
CA SER A 820 6.66 4.84 -22.53
C SER A 820 5.27 4.63 -23.12
N MET A 821 4.41 3.92 -22.40
CA MET A 821 2.99 3.74 -22.71
C MET A 821 2.45 5.04 -23.33
N SER A 822 1.94 4.95 -24.56
CA SER A 822 1.56 6.16 -25.28
C SER A 822 0.49 6.90 -24.48
N LEU A 823 0.45 8.22 -24.64
CA LEU A 823 -0.53 9.05 -23.93
C LEU A 823 -1.96 8.57 -24.24
N ASP A 824 -2.18 8.04 -25.45
CA ASP A 824 -3.43 7.40 -25.86
C ASP A 824 -3.72 6.10 -25.09
N ASP A 825 -2.72 5.27 -24.80
CA ASP A 825 -2.90 4.05 -24.00
C ASP A 825 -3.17 4.38 -22.51
N ARG A 826 -2.51 5.43 -21.98
CA ARG A 826 -2.79 5.95 -20.64
C ARG A 826 -4.20 6.54 -20.56
N LEU A 827 -4.60 7.31 -21.57
CA LEU A 827 -5.95 7.86 -21.67
C LEU A 827 -6.99 6.76 -21.83
N ALA A 828 -6.72 5.71 -22.60
CA ALA A 828 -7.61 4.56 -22.71
C ALA A 828 -7.80 3.88 -21.34
N LEU A 829 -6.72 3.69 -20.57
CA LEU A 829 -6.80 3.12 -19.22
C LEU A 829 -7.54 4.02 -18.22
N ILE A 830 -7.35 5.34 -18.30
CA ILE A 830 -8.09 6.32 -17.49
C ILE A 830 -9.56 6.39 -17.92
N THR A 831 -9.85 6.29 -19.22
CA THR A 831 -11.21 6.32 -19.77
C THR A 831 -11.97 5.05 -19.41
N ASP A 832 -11.32 3.89 -19.48
CA ASP A 832 -11.88 2.62 -19.00
C ASP A 832 -12.13 2.69 -17.48
N ALA A 833 -11.20 3.25 -16.70
CA ALA A 833 -11.42 3.47 -15.27
C ALA A 833 -12.58 4.46 -14.97
N LYS A 834 -12.72 5.52 -15.77
CA LYS A 834 -13.85 6.47 -15.69
C LYS A 834 -15.18 5.78 -16.03
N LEU A 835 -15.21 4.93 -17.06
CA LEU A 835 -16.39 4.13 -17.39
C LEU A 835 -16.73 3.16 -16.25
N ILE A 836 -15.73 2.56 -15.60
CA ILE A 836 -15.92 1.64 -14.46
C ILE A 836 -16.49 2.36 -13.23
N LEU A 837 -15.99 3.55 -12.89
CA LEU A 837 -16.52 4.36 -11.77
C LEU A 837 -17.92 4.91 -12.07
N HIS A 838 -18.19 5.28 -13.33
CA HIS A 838 -19.51 5.74 -13.74
C HIS A 838 -20.55 4.60 -13.79
N ASP A 839 -20.18 3.40 -14.20
CA ASP A 839 -21.07 2.22 -14.16
C ASP A 839 -21.42 1.83 -12.72
N LEU A 840 -20.49 2.00 -11.75
CA LEU A 840 -20.79 1.73 -10.34
C LEU A 840 -21.72 2.77 -9.69
N ARG A 841 -21.84 3.98 -10.25
CA ARG A 841 -22.89 4.92 -9.83
C ARG A 841 -24.23 4.67 -10.54
N GLY A 842 -24.24 3.89 -11.62
CA GLY A 842 -25.41 3.68 -12.48
C GLY A 842 -26.18 2.37 -12.30
N ASP A 843 -25.54 1.27 -11.89
CA ASP A 843 -26.10 -0.06 -12.23
C ASP A 843 -26.89 -0.81 -11.15
N SER A 844 -27.75 -0.08 -10.42
CA SER A 844 -28.89 -0.68 -9.69
C SER A 844 -30.06 -1.07 -10.61
N THR A 845 -29.95 -0.95 -11.94
CA THR A 845 -31.10 -1.15 -12.85
C THR A 845 -31.04 -2.41 -13.72
N ALA A 846 -29.88 -3.04 -13.91
CA ALA A 846 -29.79 -4.25 -14.74
C ALA A 846 -30.51 -5.49 -14.16
N PHE A 847 -30.63 -5.63 -12.83
CA PHE A 847 -31.44 -6.71 -12.23
C PHE A 847 -32.96 -6.44 -12.23
N ALA A 848 -33.39 -5.18 -12.42
CA ALA A 848 -34.81 -4.85 -12.51
C ALA A 848 -35.44 -5.24 -13.86
N CYS A 849 -34.65 -5.37 -14.93
CA CYS A 849 -35.16 -5.77 -16.23
C CYS A 849 -35.40 -7.29 -16.35
N VAL A 850 -34.54 -8.11 -15.74
CA VAL A 850 -34.72 -9.57 -15.76
C VAL A 850 -35.98 -9.98 -14.98
N SER A 851 -36.28 -9.32 -13.87
CA SER A 851 -37.50 -9.61 -13.09
C SER A 851 -38.79 -9.16 -13.79
N ARG A 852 -38.79 -8.04 -14.53
CA ARG A 852 -39.97 -7.63 -15.32
C ARG A 852 -40.23 -8.52 -16.53
N ALA A 853 -39.19 -8.99 -17.21
CA ALA A 853 -39.35 -9.97 -18.30
C ALA A 853 -39.88 -11.32 -17.77
N LEU A 854 -39.39 -11.77 -16.60
CA LEU A 854 -39.89 -13.00 -15.98
C LEU A 854 -41.35 -12.86 -15.50
N LEU A 855 -41.74 -11.69 -14.98
CA LEU A 855 -43.12 -11.41 -14.59
C LEU A 855 -44.07 -11.29 -15.79
N LEU A 856 -43.62 -10.75 -16.93
CA LEU A 856 -44.41 -10.77 -18.17
C LEU A 856 -44.57 -12.19 -18.73
N LEU A 857 -43.52 -13.02 -18.65
CA LEU A 857 -43.61 -14.44 -19.03
C LEU A 857 -44.54 -15.23 -18.11
N LEU A 858 -44.50 -14.98 -16.79
CA LEU A 858 -45.43 -15.59 -15.85
C LEU A 858 -46.87 -15.08 -16.03
N GLY A 859 -47.05 -13.80 -16.40
CA GLY A 859 -48.35 -13.23 -16.76
C GLY A 859 -48.94 -13.86 -18.02
N LEU A 860 -48.11 -14.13 -19.04
CA LEU A 860 -48.55 -14.84 -20.25
C LEU A 860 -48.89 -16.31 -19.97
N CYS A 861 -48.13 -17.00 -19.10
CA CYS A 861 -48.47 -18.37 -18.70
C CYS A 861 -49.79 -18.43 -17.92
N ALA A 862 -50.10 -17.43 -17.10
CA ALA A 862 -51.38 -17.38 -16.39
C ALA A 862 -52.57 -17.10 -17.34
N LEU A 863 -52.38 -16.31 -18.40
CA LEU A 863 -53.46 -16.03 -19.35
C LEU A 863 -53.79 -17.25 -20.23
N VAL A 864 -52.78 -18.06 -20.57
CA VAL A 864 -52.97 -19.33 -21.31
C VAL A 864 -53.62 -20.42 -20.44
N ALA A 865 -53.53 -20.32 -19.11
CA ALA A 865 -54.23 -21.24 -18.22
C ALA A 865 -55.70 -20.87 -17.96
N VAL A 866 -56.12 -19.65 -18.31
CA VAL A 866 -57.51 -19.16 -18.16
C VAL A 866 -58.29 -19.22 -19.48
N LEU A 867 -57.60 -19.21 -20.62
CA LEU A 867 -58.14 -19.61 -21.93
C LEU A 867 -58.23 -21.13 -22.03
#